data_AF-A0A4Y2KFP2-F1
#
_entry.id   AF-A0A4Y2KFP2-F1
#
_cell.length_a   1.000
_cell.length_b   1.000
_cell.length_c   1.000
_cell.angle_alpha   90.00
_cell.angle_beta   90.00
_cell.angle_gamma   90.00
#
_symmetry.space_group_name_H-M   'P 1'
#
loop_
_entity.id
_entity.type
_entity.pdbx_description
1 polymer ?
#
loop_
_entity_poly.entity_id
_entity_poly.type
_entity_poly.pdbx_seq_one_letter_code
_entity_poly.pdbx_strand_id
1 'polypeptide(L)'
;MVADWLSHRVYLIEFSEKDLWPENGMALVAGFLNVIRSLHEKEKMGEMSFSGNLAISSIHKTFQASCFRWWFWDAEPWEERLIAVIESIHSTNRWQNAALMIVSRASVPWSERVKKLVQKGIECDCERSKEFQIQAKLVGLKEVLLKYEMQDFPINNDINLIHVLVNYIFKQNKAEVLEDVKKVLMSVSDQSRGSDIYYKYLQFALNQNKMDQVMEVFSSLSENIAVPCAKRLLRYIKLYLDNRFLIEEQKELATNMLYTGLHLVEFLKKSRKPFIEEELQIPFKSLLKLREKFDIFMTFSEVSCKSKRQAVLEAAIKDFLTSRRLLQKGTDSSDRKQRPTSCIFRLYRLGDILLFEREEVMAFLITNCLQEQEYDLVLKLCKELTESFPSSNITHVLMQVVDHFYQNFRSIKDVNFGAMVNTIYHLNSVAVTYCKEATLEKYMNTVHLSTFLSSIKSISGQYSLPIAPEYTMDSYHKWKFYPFYSDEGFQLDCENVTDFVMMACDAFVKHPNDTFVEIGSSDNDVLLTSMRQLIQHMTDRGHEVAAFRTLLYYFHMKSRISASASDIKEVYSAVFEKFYFLTYTMVQKVLSQRRVDLNFAYGLLSALPENSQFGPLKCLIKWCSSNLNRLAAVARIGIEVAKYFQKSDALSMYENIYKKASLLSRSNVRSVPMEIILHSSSHESSWPVVKDLILTQEMDLPTVYECCSAFQLPTNNVLTTYLNHILLESEKKFLNNDSTDVEVMHILEQAAAVINCIKDEELLCNNLKSLMKKISPYSYEFLLFTDKILHSLSANLQTINTGSFQKNSKILKFLKVYKRTSPITDTEIDRWSALYPTNPKLPEIASKRLPFHFFGQENPFSIINPELSASTVDIWLKIASVLKIPEDHLMIIAVKNTVLKYLKQHFSPHIVLHHDVKFVDMIDKMISKVKEPESSVACASWVANQMPSGK
;
A
#
# COMPACT_ATOMS: atom_id res chain seq x y z
N MET A 1 107.57 -52.76 -15.21
CA MET A 1 108.47 -53.39 -16.22
C MET A 1 107.74 -53.84 -17.47
N VAL A 2 106.94 -54.92 -17.48
CA VAL A 2 106.25 -55.37 -18.72
C VAL A 2 105.25 -54.32 -19.24
N ALA A 3 104.47 -53.72 -18.35
CA ALA A 3 103.55 -52.63 -18.69
C ALA A 3 104.28 -51.37 -19.21
N ASP A 4 105.43 -51.01 -18.63
CA ASP A 4 106.24 -49.87 -19.10
C ASP A 4 106.87 -50.17 -20.46
N TRP A 5 107.31 -51.40 -20.69
CA TRP A 5 107.82 -51.86 -21.98
C TRP A 5 106.75 -51.83 -23.06
N LEU A 6 105.52 -52.28 -22.77
CA LEU A 6 104.38 -52.20 -23.69
C LEU A 6 103.96 -50.76 -23.97
N SER A 7 103.88 -49.92 -22.94
CA SER A 7 103.52 -48.51 -23.11
C SER A 7 104.55 -47.78 -23.97
N HIS A 8 105.85 -48.10 -23.81
CA HIS A 8 106.92 -47.56 -24.64
C HIS A 8 106.93 -48.13 -26.06
N ARG A 9 106.62 -49.43 -26.24
CA ARG A 9 106.57 -50.08 -27.56
C ARG A 9 105.36 -49.61 -28.37
N VAL A 10 104.19 -49.46 -27.75
CA VAL A 10 102.99 -48.88 -28.39
C VAL A 10 103.25 -47.44 -28.81
N TYR A 11 103.85 -46.63 -27.93
CA TYR A 11 104.26 -45.27 -28.25
C TYR A 11 105.22 -45.19 -29.44
N LEU A 12 106.17 -46.12 -29.56
CA LEU A 12 107.10 -46.19 -30.69
C LEU A 12 106.43 -46.62 -32.00
N ILE A 13 105.53 -47.61 -31.97
CA ILE A 13 104.82 -48.07 -33.17
C ILE A 13 103.92 -46.94 -33.70
N GLU A 14 103.30 -46.15 -32.80
CA GLU A 14 102.31 -45.11 -33.15
C GLU A 14 102.97 -43.90 -33.82
N PHE A 15 104.26 -43.68 -33.54
CA PHE A 15 105.05 -42.55 -34.04
C PHE A 15 105.95 -42.89 -35.24
N SER A 16 106.46 -44.13 -35.34
CA SER A 16 107.50 -44.49 -36.33
C SER A 16 107.09 -45.52 -37.38
N GLU A 17 106.00 -46.28 -37.18
CA GLU A 17 105.60 -47.41 -38.04
C GLU A 17 104.11 -47.34 -38.44
N LYS A 18 103.63 -46.13 -38.79
CA LYS A 18 102.21 -45.84 -39.05
C LYS A 18 101.57 -46.67 -40.17
N ASP A 19 102.34 -47.00 -41.21
CA ASP A 19 101.83 -47.67 -42.42
C ASP A 19 101.75 -49.20 -42.29
N LEU A 20 102.37 -49.80 -41.25
CA LEU A 20 102.36 -51.23 -40.95
C LEU A 20 101.47 -51.58 -39.74
N TRP A 21 100.67 -50.61 -39.27
CA TRP A 21 99.87 -50.66 -38.05
C TRP A 21 98.92 -51.88 -37.93
N PRO A 22 98.25 -52.36 -39.01
CA PRO A 22 97.34 -53.50 -38.87
C PRO A 22 98.06 -54.83 -38.57
N GLU A 23 99.21 -55.07 -39.21
CA GLU A 23 99.95 -56.34 -39.06
C GLU A 23 100.78 -56.36 -37.76
N ASN A 24 101.48 -55.26 -37.45
CA ASN A 24 102.28 -55.15 -36.24
C ASN A 24 101.42 -55.05 -34.98
N GLY A 25 100.24 -54.41 -35.06
CA GLY A 25 99.25 -54.38 -33.99
C GLY A 25 98.69 -55.76 -33.66
N MET A 26 98.38 -56.57 -34.68
CA MET A 26 97.88 -57.94 -34.48
C MET A 26 98.94 -58.87 -33.88
N ALA A 27 100.21 -58.74 -34.26
CA ALA A 27 101.31 -59.49 -33.65
C ALA A 27 101.56 -59.09 -32.18
N LEU A 28 101.45 -57.80 -31.85
CA LEU A 28 101.58 -57.29 -30.47
C LEU A 28 100.43 -57.77 -29.58
N VAL A 29 99.20 -57.75 -30.10
CA VAL A 29 98.00 -58.26 -29.40
C VAL A 29 98.07 -59.78 -29.20
N ALA A 30 98.57 -60.54 -30.18
CA ALA A 30 98.79 -61.99 -30.03
C ALA A 30 99.86 -62.32 -28.97
N GLY A 31 100.96 -61.55 -28.92
CA GLY A 31 101.98 -61.66 -27.89
C GLY A 31 101.47 -61.27 -26.49
N PHE A 32 100.66 -60.21 -26.41
CA PHE A 32 100.07 -59.74 -25.16
C PHE A 32 99.00 -60.68 -24.62
N LEU A 33 98.16 -61.26 -25.48
CA LEU A 33 97.18 -62.29 -25.11
C LEU A 33 97.84 -63.59 -24.62
N ASN A 34 99.01 -63.96 -25.16
CA ASN A 34 99.78 -65.10 -24.66
C ASN A 34 100.42 -64.84 -23.29
N VAL A 35 100.92 -63.62 -23.04
CA VAL A 35 101.43 -63.21 -21.72
C VAL A 35 100.29 -63.12 -20.70
N ILE A 36 99.13 -62.60 -21.08
CA ILE A 36 97.93 -62.55 -20.24
C ILE A 36 97.39 -63.96 -19.96
N ARG A 37 97.35 -64.88 -20.94
CA ARG A 37 96.99 -66.29 -20.69
C ARG A 37 97.95 -66.97 -19.72
N SER A 38 99.25 -66.76 -19.88
CA SER A 38 100.28 -67.29 -18.97
C SER A 38 100.13 -66.74 -17.54
N LEU A 39 99.78 -65.47 -17.39
CA LEU A 39 99.52 -64.84 -16.09
C LEU A 39 98.17 -65.26 -15.49
N HIS A 40 97.17 -65.53 -16.34
CA HIS A 40 95.84 -66.02 -15.95
C HIS A 40 95.86 -67.47 -15.46
N GLU A 41 96.70 -68.34 -16.04
CA GLU A 41 96.94 -69.70 -15.54
C GLU A 41 97.63 -69.68 -14.17
N LYS A 42 98.49 -68.71 -13.90
CA LYS A 42 99.12 -68.49 -12.59
C LYS A 42 98.19 -67.85 -11.55
N GLU A 43 97.22 -67.04 -11.95
CA GLU A 43 96.19 -66.45 -11.07
C GLU A 43 95.13 -67.49 -10.64
N LYS A 44 94.78 -68.45 -11.50
CA LYS A 44 93.93 -69.61 -11.12
C LYS A 44 94.58 -70.55 -10.10
N MET A 45 95.91 -70.59 -10.03
CA MET A 45 96.69 -71.36 -9.05
C MET A 45 96.83 -70.64 -7.70
N GLY A 46 96.32 -69.41 -7.56
CA GLY A 46 96.24 -68.69 -6.28
C GLY A 46 97.51 -67.98 -5.82
N GLU A 47 98.54 -67.86 -6.65
CA GLU A 47 99.84 -67.33 -6.22
C GLU A 47 100.00 -65.79 -6.30
N MET A 48 99.11 -65.02 -6.97
CA MET A 48 99.14 -63.55 -6.96
C MET A 48 97.78 -62.89 -7.29
N SER A 49 97.45 -61.76 -6.63
CA SER A 49 96.27 -60.91 -6.92
C SER A 49 96.66 -59.56 -7.56
N PHE A 50 97.07 -59.58 -8.83
CA PHE A 50 97.73 -58.44 -9.50
C PHE A 50 96.83 -57.68 -10.50
N SER A 51 95.74 -58.28 -10.96
CA SER A 51 94.91 -57.79 -12.08
C SER A 51 94.10 -56.51 -11.77
N GLY A 52 93.43 -56.46 -10.61
CA GLY A 52 92.54 -55.34 -10.25
C GLY A 52 93.23 -54.00 -9.96
N ASN A 53 94.44 -54.03 -9.37
CA ASN A 53 95.18 -52.79 -9.06
C ASN A 53 95.80 -52.17 -10.32
N LEU A 54 96.19 -52.99 -11.30
CA LEU A 54 96.72 -52.51 -12.56
C LEU A 54 95.62 -51.85 -13.40
N ALA A 55 94.41 -52.41 -13.42
CA ALA A 55 93.23 -51.84 -14.08
C ALA A 55 92.82 -50.49 -13.50
N ILE A 56 92.81 -50.35 -12.16
CA ILE A 56 92.50 -49.06 -11.51
C ILE A 56 93.65 -48.05 -11.72
N SER A 57 94.90 -48.50 -11.67
CA SER A 57 96.07 -47.66 -11.95
C SER A 57 96.11 -47.19 -13.41
N SER A 58 95.74 -48.04 -14.37
CA SER A 58 95.64 -47.66 -15.78
C SER A 58 94.53 -46.64 -15.98
N ILE A 59 93.36 -46.83 -15.36
CA ILE A 59 92.29 -45.82 -15.35
C ILE A 59 92.81 -44.49 -14.79
N HIS A 60 93.46 -44.49 -13.64
CA HIS A 60 94.03 -43.28 -13.02
C HIS A 60 95.10 -42.60 -13.90
N LYS A 61 96.01 -43.36 -14.50
CA LYS A 61 97.06 -42.84 -15.40
C LYS A 61 96.49 -42.28 -16.69
N THR A 62 95.48 -42.94 -17.26
CA THR A 62 94.76 -42.43 -18.46
C THR A 62 94.10 -41.10 -18.14
N PHE A 63 93.53 -40.94 -16.94
CA PHE A 63 92.97 -39.66 -16.49
C PHE A 63 94.00 -38.59 -16.10
N GLN A 64 95.22 -38.95 -15.70
CA GLN A 64 96.29 -38.00 -15.37
C GLN A 64 97.06 -37.52 -16.61
N ALA A 65 97.11 -38.33 -17.68
CA ALA A 65 97.82 -37.99 -18.92
C ALA A 65 97.08 -36.95 -19.77
N SER A 66 95.75 -36.93 -19.72
CA SER A 66 94.92 -35.96 -20.44
C SER A 66 94.61 -34.75 -19.55
N CYS A 67 95.57 -33.83 -19.46
CA CYS A 67 95.30 -32.47 -19.02
C CYS A 67 94.44 -31.78 -20.10
N PHE A 68 93.30 -31.18 -19.73
CA PHE A 68 92.41 -30.25 -20.48
C PHE A 68 90.94 -30.72 -20.56
N ARG A 69 90.09 -30.12 -19.70
CA ARG A 69 88.60 -30.07 -19.69
C ARG A 69 87.88 -30.99 -20.71
N TRP A 70 87.52 -32.20 -20.27
CA TRP A 70 87.06 -33.31 -21.11
C TRP A 70 85.58 -33.24 -21.56
N TRP A 71 84.93 -32.11 -21.33
CA TRP A 71 83.49 -31.99 -21.44
C TRP A 71 83.01 -31.73 -22.87
N PHE A 72 83.93 -31.55 -23.84
CA PHE A 72 83.62 -30.89 -25.12
C PHE A 72 84.26 -31.54 -26.36
N TRP A 73 84.64 -32.83 -26.34
CA TRP A 73 85.19 -33.52 -27.52
C TRP A 73 84.32 -34.70 -27.98
N ASP A 74 84.20 -34.88 -29.30
CA ASP A 74 83.58 -36.05 -29.94
C ASP A 74 84.18 -37.34 -29.37
N ALA A 75 83.34 -38.36 -29.15
CA ALA A 75 83.66 -39.61 -28.46
C ALA A 75 85.05 -40.15 -28.82
N GLU A 76 86.04 -39.86 -27.98
CA GLU A 76 87.40 -40.34 -28.20
C GLU A 76 87.52 -41.84 -27.86
N PRO A 77 88.45 -42.57 -28.52
CA PRO A 77 88.63 -44.02 -28.36
C PRO A 77 89.04 -44.47 -26.94
N TRP A 78 89.29 -43.55 -26.00
CA TRP A 78 89.57 -43.90 -24.61
C TRP A 78 88.34 -44.46 -23.89
N GLU A 79 87.12 -44.06 -24.24
CA GLU A 79 85.89 -44.60 -23.63
C GLU A 79 85.80 -46.12 -23.87
N GLU A 80 86.11 -46.57 -25.09
CA GLU A 80 86.11 -48.00 -25.44
C GLU A 80 87.18 -48.77 -24.66
N ARG A 81 88.39 -48.20 -24.56
CA ARG A 81 89.52 -48.81 -23.84
C ARG A 81 89.21 -48.95 -22.35
N LEU A 82 88.65 -47.91 -21.72
CA LEU A 82 88.37 -47.92 -20.28
C LEU A 82 87.16 -48.78 -19.92
N ILE A 83 86.12 -48.84 -20.76
CA ILE A 83 84.97 -49.73 -20.54
C ILE A 83 85.38 -51.21 -20.65
N ALA A 84 86.23 -51.56 -21.63
CA ALA A 84 86.79 -52.92 -21.72
C ALA A 84 87.64 -53.28 -20.49
N VAL A 85 88.35 -52.31 -19.91
CA VAL A 85 89.11 -52.49 -18.65
C VAL A 85 88.17 -52.65 -17.45
N ILE A 86 87.05 -51.92 -17.36
CA ILE A 86 86.04 -52.12 -16.31
C ILE A 86 85.50 -53.55 -16.33
N GLU A 87 85.22 -54.12 -17.51
CA GLU A 87 84.63 -55.46 -17.66
C GLU A 87 85.53 -56.57 -17.10
N SER A 88 86.83 -56.30 -16.93
CA SER A 88 87.80 -57.21 -16.30
C SER A 88 87.84 -57.15 -14.75
N ILE A 89 87.08 -56.24 -14.13
CA ILE A 89 87.05 -56.05 -12.66
C ILE A 89 85.92 -56.90 -12.05
N HIS A 90 86.27 -57.98 -11.36
CA HIS A 90 85.30 -58.90 -10.74
C HIS A 90 84.82 -58.51 -9.32
N SER A 91 85.46 -57.54 -8.67
CA SER A 91 85.03 -57.06 -7.34
C SER A 91 83.96 -55.97 -7.47
N THR A 92 82.76 -56.20 -6.95
CA THR A 92 81.60 -55.30 -7.04
C THR A 92 81.89 -53.88 -6.53
N ASN A 93 82.54 -53.73 -5.37
CA ASN A 93 82.85 -52.42 -4.78
C ASN A 93 83.90 -51.64 -5.61
N ARG A 94 84.92 -52.33 -6.14
CA ARG A 94 85.96 -51.71 -6.99
C ARG A 94 85.45 -51.41 -8.39
N TRP A 95 84.60 -52.28 -8.93
CA TRP A 95 83.88 -52.07 -10.18
C TRP A 95 83.01 -50.81 -10.08
N GLN A 96 82.24 -50.64 -8.99
CA GLN A 96 81.43 -49.44 -8.78
C GLN A 96 82.28 -48.16 -8.67
N ASN A 97 83.42 -48.18 -7.99
CA ASN A 97 84.33 -47.03 -7.93
C ASN A 97 84.93 -46.69 -9.30
N ALA A 98 85.43 -47.68 -10.02
CA ALA A 98 85.98 -47.48 -11.36
C ALA A 98 84.90 -46.99 -12.34
N ALA A 99 83.69 -47.56 -12.27
CA ALA A 99 82.55 -47.15 -13.07
C ALA A 99 82.06 -45.73 -12.71
N LEU A 100 81.96 -45.35 -11.43
CA LEU A 100 81.64 -43.98 -11.02
C LEU A 100 82.69 -42.97 -11.48
N MET A 101 83.98 -43.33 -11.42
CA MET A 101 85.07 -42.48 -11.92
C MET A 101 84.97 -42.23 -13.43
N ILE A 102 84.57 -43.25 -14.19
CA ILE A 102 84.40 -43.14 -15.64
C ILE A 102 83.11 -42.37 -15.98
N VAL A 103 82.00 -42.67 -15.31
CA VAL A 103 80.71 -41.99 -15.49
C VAL A 103 80.77 -40.50 -15.13
N SER A 104 81.46 -40.13 -14.05
CA SER A 104 81.57 -38.72 -13.62
C SER A 104 82.45 -37.87 -14.56
N ARG A 105 83.33 -38.51 -15.35
CA ARG A 105 84.33 -37.87 -16.24
C ARG A 105 84.08 -38.10 -17.74
N ALA A 106 83.07 -38.88 -18.10
CA ALA A 106 82.64 -39.08 -19.49
C ALA A 106 82.22 -37.77 -20.16
N SER A 107 82.45 -37.66 -21.47
CA SER A 107 81.98 -36.52 -22.25
C SER A 107 80.46 -36.57 -22.40
N VAL A 108 79.85 -35.40 -22.60
CA VAL A 108 78.40 -35.24 -22.70
C VAL A 108 78.08 -34.70 -24.10
N PRO A 109 77.18 -35.33 -24.87
CA PRO A 109 76.23 -36.39 -24.48
C PRO A 109 76.88 -37.77 -24.28
N TRP A 110 76.38 -38.54 -23.29
CA TRP A 110 76.91 -39.88 -23.00
C TRP A 110 76.74 -40.86 -24.18
N SER A 111 77.80 -41.63 -24.46
CA SER A 111 77.73 -42.75 -25.41
C SER A 111 76.81 -43.88 -24.90
N GLU A 112 76.25 -44.69 -25.81
CA GLU A 112 75.35 -45.80 -25.43
C GLU A 112 75.97 -46.78 -24.43
N ARG A 113 77.29 -46.96 -24.48
CA ARG A 113 78.01 -47.85 -23.57
C ARG A 113 78.12 -47.28 -22.17
N VAL A 114 78.34 -45.97 -22.03
CA VAL A 114 78.31 -45.28 -20.73
C VAL A 114 76.89 -45.30 -20.15
N LYS A 115 75.84 -45.13 -20.98
CA LYS A 115 74.44 -45.28 -20.54
C LYS A 115 74.14 -46.69 -20.00
N LYS A 116 74.59 -47.75 -20.69
CA LYS A 116 74.49 -49.14 -20.23
C LYS A 116 75.28 -49.39 -18.94
N LEU A 117 76.44 -48.76 -18.78
CA LEU A 117 77.26 -48.85 -17.58
C LEU A 117 76.57 -48.23 -16.36
N VAL A 118 75.93 -47.07 -16.52
CA VAL A 118 75.14 -46.41 -15.47
C VAL A 118 73.91 -47.22 -15.13
N GLN A 119 73.21 -47.79 -16.12
CA GLN A 119 72.06 -48.65 -15.91
C GLN A 119 72.41 -49.89 -15.07
N LYS A 120 73.51 -50.59 -15.41
CA LYS A 120 74.07 -51.67 -14.59
C LYS A 120 74.45 -51.21 -13.18
N GLY A 121 74.98 -49.99 -13.04
CA GLY A 121 75.35 -49.41 -11.76
C GLY A 121 74.15 -49.09 -10.85
N ILE A 122 73.01 -48.69 -11.44
CA ILE A 122 71.75 -48.41 -10.72
C ILE A 122 71.07 -49.72 -10.29
N GLU A 123 71.08 -50.75 -11.14
CA GLU A 123 70.48 -52.07 -10.89
C GLU A 123 71.21 -52.87 -9.79
N CYS A 124 72.46 -52.54 -9.50
CA CYS A 124 73.20 -53.10 -8.37
C CYS A 124 72.75 -52.41 -7.06
N ASP A 125 71.80 -53.01 -6.32
CA ASP A 125 71.30 -52.54 -5.01
C ASP A 125 72.41 -52.47 -3.94
N CYS A 126 73.20 -51.40 -3.94
CA CYS A 126 74.29 -51.15 -2.98
C CYS A 126 74.27 -49.67 -2.53
N GLU A 127 74.94 -49.33 -1.41
CA GLU A 127 75.00 -47.95 -0.87
C GLU A 127 75.37 -46.87 -1.91
N ARG A 128 76.16 -47.22 -2.93
CA ARG A 128 76.60 -46.31 -4.01
C ARG A 128 75.68 -46.20 -5.23
N SER A 129 74.59 -46.97 -5.31
CA SER A 129 73.57 -46.81 -6.38
C SER A 129 72.98 -45.39 -6.39
N LYS A 130 72.87 -44.77 -5.21
CA LYS A 130 72.47 -43.36 -5.04
C LYS A 130 73.43 -42.39 -5.73
N GLU A 131 74.74 -42.69 -5.78
CA GLU A 131 75.73 -41.85 -6.44
C GLU A 131 75.62 -41.94 -7.97
N PHE A 132 75.31 -43.12 -8.51
CA PHE A 132 74.98 -43.29 -9.93
C PHE A 132 73.71 -42.53 -10.32
N GLN A 133 72.68 -42.54 -9.46
CA GLN A 133 71.46 -41.74 -9.67
C GLN A 133 71.74 -40.23 -9.63
N ILE A 134 72.63 -39.77 -8.75
CA ILE A 134 73.07 -38.36 -8.70
C ILE A 134 73.81 -38.00 -9.99
N GLN A 135 74.73 -38.86 -10.46
CA GLN A 135 75.45 -38.61 -11.72
C GLN A 135 74.52 -38.59 -12.94
N ALA A 136 73.54 -39.50 -13.00
CA ALA A 136 72.53 -39.51 -14.06
C ALA A 136 71.66 -38.22 -14.06
N LYS A 137 71.30 -37.70 -12.89
CA LYS A 137 70.59 -36.42 -12.76
C LYS A 137 71.45 -35.22 -13.17
N LEU A 138 72.74 -35.23 -12.84
CA LEU A 138 73.67 -34.15 -13.19
C LEU A 138 73.91 -34.07 -14.69
N VAL A 139 73.84 -35.18 -15.44
CA VAL A 139 74.09 -35.17 -16.90
C VAL A 139 73.09 -34.30 -17.66
N GLY A 140 71.82 -34.31 -17.24
CA GLY A 140 70.83 -33.39 -17.79
C GLY A 140 71.22 -31.91 -17.60
N LEU A 141 71.89 -31.57 -16.50
CA LEU A 141 72.45 -30.23 -16.27
C LEU A 141 73.66 -29.96 -17.17
N LYS A 142 74.55 -30.95 -17.36
CA LYS A 142 75.74 -30.82 -18.22
C LYS A 142 75.38 -30.62 -19.69
N GLU A 143 74.38 -31.35 -20.20
CA GLU A 143 73.85 -31.20 -21.56
C GLU A 143 73.32 -29.78 -21.80
N VAL A 144 72.59 -29.23 -20.82
CA VAL A 144 72.08 -27.86 -20.87
C VAL A 144 73.24 -26.85 -20.84
N LEU A 145 74.20 -26.97 -19.93
CA LEU A 145 75.35 -26.06 -19.86
C LEU A 145 76.13 -25.98 -21.19
N LEU A 146 76.31 -27.12 -21.86
CA LEU A 146 76.96 -27.21 -23.18
C LEU A 146 76.15 -26.49 -24.26
N LYS A 147 74.82 -26.68 -24.29
CA LYS A 147 73.91 -26.01 -25.23
C LYS A 147 73.85 -24.49 -25.08
N TYR A 148 74.11 -23.97 -23.88
CA TYR A 148 74.12 -22.53 -23.58
C TYR A 148 75.53 -21.93 -23.51
N GLU A 149 76.56 -22.65 -23.96
CA GLU A 149 77.96 -22.19 -24.02
C GLU A 149 78.53 -21.76 -22.65
N MET A 150 77.97 -22.28 -21.56
CA MET A 150 78.33 -21.95 -20.17
C MET A 150 79.35 -22.96 -19.64
N GLN A 151 80.53 -22.95 -20.23
CA GLN A 151 81.55 -24.00 -20.07
C GLN A 151 82.29 -23.96 -18.71
N ASP A 152 82.27 -22.82 -18.03
CA ASP A 152 82.98 -22.55 -16.76
C ASP A 152 82.07 -22.56 -15.52
N PHE A 153 80.81 -22.97 -15.67
CA PHE A 153 79.85 -22.83 -14.60
C PHE A 153 80.09 -23.85 -13.46
N PRO A 154 80.24 -23.39 -12.21
CA PRO A 154 80.50 -24.30 -11.08
C PRO A 154 79.26 -25.16 -10.77
N ILE A 155 79.40 -26.48 -10.92
CA ILE A 155 78.36 -27.49 -10.58
C ILE A 155 78.40 -27.78 -9.07
N ASN A 156 78.40 -26.72 -8.28
CA ASN A 156 78.13 -26.81 -6.86
C ASN A 156 76.61 -26.65 -6.73
N ASN A 157 75.94 -27.46 -5.90
CA ASN A 157 74.50 -27.37 -5.62
C ASN A 157 74.10 -26.08 -4.86
N ASP A 158 74.80 -24.98 -5.11
CA ASP A 158 74.48 -23.66 -4.61
C ASP A 158 73.29 -23.09 -5.39
N ILE A 159 72.20 -22.89 -4.64
CA ILE A 159 70.92 -22.40 -5.15
C ILE A 159 71.07 -21.02 -5.81
N ASN A 160 71.98 -20.18 -5.33
CA ASN A 160 72.19 -18.84 -5.88
C ASN A 160 72.80 -18.90 -7.29
N LEU A 161 73.77 -19.81 -7.48
CA LEU A 161 74.39 -20.03 -8.77
C LEU A 161 73.36 -20.62 -9.75
N ILE A 162 72.60 -21.64 -9.34
CA ILE A 162 71.54 -22.24 -10.16
C ILE A 162 70.51 -21.19 -10.58
N HIS A 163 70.16 -20.27 -9.68
CA HIS A 163 69.28 -19.15 -9.98
C HIS A 163 69.87 -18.17 -11.02
N VAL A 164 71.20 -17.93 -11.01
CA VAL A 164 71.90 -17.15 -12.04
C VAL A 164 71.89 -17.88 -13.38
N LEU A 165 72.16 -19.19 -13.38
CA LEU A 165 72.11 -20.04 -14.58
C LEU A 165 70.72 -20.02 -15.22
N VAL A 166 69.66 -20.19 -14.43
CA VAL A 166 68.27 -20.16 -14.92
C VAL A 166 67.92 -18.79 -15.53
N ASN A 167 68.37 -17.68 -14.92
CA ASN A 167 68.17 -16.35 -15.52
C ASN A 167 68.93 -16.19 -16.83
N TYR A 168 70.14 -16.75 -16.93
CA TYR A 168 70.94 -16.72 -18.15
C TYR A 168 70.26 -17.50 -19.27
N ILE A 169 69.78 -18.71 -18.97
CA ILE A 169 69.02 -19.55 -19.90
C ILE A 169 67.76 -18.82 -20.41
N PHE A 170 67.00 -18.17 -19.52
CA PHE A 170 65.82 -17.38 -19.91
C PHE A 170 66.17 -16.18 -20.81
N LYS A 171 67.31 -15.51 -20.57
CA LYS A 171 67.76 -14.38 -21.41
C LYS A 171 68.11 -14.81 -22.84
N GLN A 172 68.62 -16.02 -23.03
CA GLN A 172 69.03 -16.54 -24.34
C GLN A 172 67.85 -17.01 -25.21
N ASN A 173 66.68 -17.27 -24.61
CA ASN A 173 65.39 -17.53 -25.30
C ASN A 173 65.43 -18.54 -26.49
N LYS A 174 66.22 -19.63 -26.38
CA LYS A 174 66.24 -20.75 -27.35
C LYS A 174 64.94 -21.57 -27.34
N ALA A 175 64.66 -22.38 -28.37
CA ALA A 175 63.37 -23.06 -28.56
C ALA A 175 62.96 -24.03 -27.42
N GLU A 176 63.92 -24.68 -26.77
CA GLU A 176 63.69 -25.69 -25.71
C GLU A 176 63.97 -25.17 -24.29
N VAL A 177 64.03 -23.85 -24.09
CA VAL A 177 64.38 -23.20 -22.80
C VAL A 177 63.60 -23.75 -21.60
N LEU A 178 62.31 -24.05 -21.77
CA LEU A 178 61.49 -24.57 -20.69
C LEU A 178 61.81 -26.04 -20.37
N GLU A 179 62.19 -26.85 -21.36
CA GLU A 179 62.61 -28.23 -21.12
C GLU A 179 64.00 -28.27 -20.52
N ASP A 180 64.89 -27.39 -20.97
CA ASP A 180 66.24 -27.23 -20.45
C ASP A 180 66.22 -26.78 -18.99
N VAL A 181 65.39 -25.79 -18.62
CA VAL A 181 65.22 -25.39 -17.22
C VAL A 181 64.52 -26.47 -16.38
N LYS A 182 63.59 -27.24 -16.95
CA LYS A 182 62.99 -28.41 -16.27
C LYS A 182 64.06 -29.46 -15.96
N LYS A 183 65.00 -29.73 -16.88
CA LYS A 183 66.15 -30.62 -16.64
C LYS A 183 67.07 -30.08 -15.53
N VAL A 184 67.35 -28.78 -15.53
CA VAL A 184 68.12 -28.10 -14.46
C VAL A 184 67.42 -28.26 -13.11
N LEU A 185 66.11 -28.05 -13.04
CA LEU A 185 65.31 -28.20 -11.82
C LEU A 185 65.30 -29.64 -11.28
N MET A 186 65.22 -30.64 -12.17
CA MET A 186 65.26 -32.06 -11.81
C MET A 186 66.63 -32.52 -11.29
N SER A 187 67.70 -31.78 -11.58
CA SER A 187 69.07 -32.06 -11.14
C SER A 187 69.39 -31.58 -9.71
N VAL A 188 68.55 -30.71 -9.13
CA VAL A 188 68.77 -30.16 -7.78
C VAL A 188 68.38 -31.18 -6.71
N SER A 189 69.31 -31.50 -5.81
CA SER A 189 69.13 -32.54 -4.78
C SER A 189 68.15 -32.16 -3.66
N ASP A 190 67.92 -30.86 -3.44
CA ASP A 190 67.16 -30.34 -2.30
C ASP A 190 65.92 -29.55 -2.77
N GLN A 191 64.82 -30.27 -3.02
CA GLN A 191 63.58 -29.70 -3.58
C GLN A 191 62.92 -28.66 -2.66
N SER A 192 63.19 -28.75 -1.34
CA SER A 192 62.57 -27.93 -0.30
C SER A 192 62.87 -26.42 -0.41
N ARG A 193 64.01 -26.04 -1.01
CA ARG A 193 64.45 -24.64 -1.17
C ARG A 193 64.30 -24.10 -2.61
N GLY A 194 63.66 -24.86 -3.49
CA GLY A 194 63.53 -24.55 -4.92
C GLY A 194 62.36 -23.63 -5.32
N SER A 195 61.56 -23.11 -4.38
CA SER A 195 60.35 -22.33 -4.69
C SER A 195 60.61 -21.13 -5.60
N ASP A 196 61.74 -20.48 -5.45
CA ASP A 196 62.06 -19.25 -6.19
C ASP A 196 62.43 -19.55 -7.65
N ILE A 197 63.04 -20.70 -7.90
CA ILE A 197 63.41 -21.15 -9.24
C ILE A 197 62.17 -21.66 -9.98
N TYR A 198 61.31 -22.44 -9.30
CA TYR A 198 60.01 -22.85 -9.85
C TYR A 198 59.11 -21.64 -10.14
N TYR A 199 59.06 -20.65 -9.25
CA TYR A 199 58.33 -19.40 -9.49
C TYR A 199 58.82 -18.70 -10.78
N LYS A 200 60.14 -18.57 -10.97
CA LYS A 200 60.70 -17.95 -12.18
C LYS A 200 60.42 -18.74 -13.45
N TYR A 201 60.47 -20.07 -13.36
CA TYR A 201 60.06 -20.94 -14.45
C TYR A 201 58.60 -20.71 -14.85
N LEU A 202 57.69 -20.73 -13.87
CA LEU A 202 56.27 -20.51 -14.09
C LEU A 202 56.00 -19.11 -14.63
N GLN A 203 56.68 -18.09 -14.11
CA GLN A 203 56.60 -16.72 -14.60
C GLN A 203 57.03 -16.61 -16.07
N PHE A 204 58.15 -17.26 -16.44
CA PHE A 204 58.65 -17.24 -17.82
C PHE A 204 57.73 -18.00 -18.79
N ALA A 205 57.26 -19.19 -18.39
CA ALA A 205 56.30 -19.97 -19.18
C ALA A 205 54.99 -19.21 -19.42
N LEU A 206 54.51 -18.49 -18.40
CA LEU A 206 53.33 -17.64 -18.48
C LEU A 206 53.53 -16.47 -19.46
N ASN A 207 54.71 -15.83 -19.44
CA ASN A 207 55.06 -14.76 -20.38
C ASN A 207 55.24 -15.24 -21.83
N GLN A 208 55.53 -16.53 -22.03
CA GLN A 208 55.54 -17.17 -23.36
C GLN A 208 54.15 -17.67 -23.81
N ASN A 209 53.08 -17.36 -23.07
CA ASN A 209 51.71 -17.78 -23.35
C ASN A 209 51.47 -19.30 -23.33
N LYS A 210 52.31 -20.08 -22.62
CA LYS A 210 52.23 -21.55 -22.54
C LYS A 210 51.47 -22.01 -21.28
N MET A 211 50.16 -21.76 -21.23
CA MET A 211 49.33 -22.06 -20.06
C MET A 211 49.35 -23.56 -19.69
N ASP A 212 49.25 -24.46 -20.68
CA ASP A 212 49.17 -25.90 -20.42
C ASP A 212 50.41 -26.42 -19.66
N GLN A 213 51.59 -25.90 -20.01
CA GLN A 213 52.84 -26.25 -19.34
C GLN A 213 52.92 -25.69 -17.92
N VAL A 214 52.34 -24.49 -17.69
CA VAL A 214 52.21 -23.91 -16.34
C VAL A 214 51.33 -24.83 -15.48
N MET A 215 50.19 -25.26 -16.01
CA MET A 215 49.24 -26.12 -15.30
C MET A 215 49.80 -27.53 -15.04
N GLU A 216 50.47 -28.13 -16.02
CA GLU A 216 51.17 -29.41 -15.87
C GLU A 216 52.21 -29.35 -14.76
N VAL A 217 53.07 -28.33 -14.77
CA VAL A 217 54.12 -28.19 -13.75
C VAL A 217 53.50 -27.93 -12.37
N PHE A 218 52.46 -27.10 -12.26
CA PHE A 218 51.75 -26.93 -10.99
C PHE A 218 51.16 -28.23 -10.45
N SER A 219 50.61 -29.10 -11.31
CA SER A 219 50.05 -30.40 -10.90
C SER A 219 51.11 -31.40 -10.43
N SER A 220 52.35 -31.27 -10.90
CA SER A 220 53.48 -32.13 -10.53
C SER A 220 54.19 -31.74 -9.22
N LEU A 221 53.92 -30.54 -8.69
CA LEU A 221 54.60 -30.00 -7.51
C LEU A 221 53.96 -30.44 -6.20
N SER A 222 54.79 -30.61 -5.16
CA SER A 222 54.29 -30.85 -3.79
C SER A 222 53.67 -29.58 -3.19
N GLU A 223 52.69 -29.74 -2.30
CA GLU A 223 51.95 -28.60 -1.70
C GLU A 223 52.85 -27.58 -1.00
N ASN A 224 53.97 -28.01 -0.43
CA ASN A 224 54.94 -27.15 0.27
C ASN A 224 55.62 -26.14 -0.66
N ILE A 225 55.76 -26.47 -1.95
CA ILE A 225 56.40 -25.61 -2.97
C ILE A 225 55.33 -24.91 -3.82
N ALA A 226 54.25 -25.63 -4.16
CA ALA A 226 53.18 -25.12 -5.01
C ALA A 226 52.45 -23.92 -4.37
N VAL A 227 52.18 -23.94 -3.07
CA VAL A 227 51.44 -22.87 -2.38
C VAL A 227 52.20 -21.53 -2.39
N PRO A 228 53.48 -21.44 -1.97
CA PRO A 228 54.27 -20.21 -2.08
C PRO A 228 54.39 -19.70 -3.52
N CYS A 229 54.61 -20.60 -4.48
CA CYS A 229 54.71 -20.24 -5.91
C CYS A 229 53.39 -19.67 -6.42
N ALA A 230 52.25 -20.30 -6.12
CA ALA A 230 50.92 -19.82 -6.51
C ALA A 230 50.63 -18.43 -5.93
N LYS A 231 50.91 -18.19 -4.64
CA LYS A 231 50.73 -16.86 -4.01
C LYS A 231 51.57 -15.78 -4.68
N ARG A 232 52.83 -16.09 -4.99
CA ARG A 232 53.78 -15.14 -5.60
C ARG A 232 53.41 -14.87 -7.07
N LEU A 233 52.98 -15.91 -7.79
CA LEU A 233 52.50 -15.81 -9.17
C LEU A 233 51.18 -15.05 -9.26
N LEU A 234 50.25 -15.23 -8.32
CA LEU A 234 49.03 -14.43 -8.22
C LEU A 234 49.32 -12.94 -8.01
N ARG A 235 50.30 -12.59 -7.18
CA ARG A 235 50.74 -11.19 -7.02
C ARG A 235 51.32 -10.63 -8.32
N TYR A 236 52.11 -11.43 -9.03
CA TYR A 236 52.64 -11.05 -10.34
C TYR A 236 51.53 -10.83 -11.37
N ILE A 237 50.59 -11.77 -11.49
CA ILE A 237 49.43 -11.67 -12.38
C ILE A 237 48.61 -10.43 -12.05
N LYS A 238 48.36 -10.16 -10.76
CA LYS A 238 47.67 -8.94 -10.32
C LYS A 238 48.40 -7.69 -10.78
N LEU A 239 49.71 -7.58 -10.55
CA LEU A 239 50.53 -6.44 -10.96
C LEU A 239 50.55 -6.26 -12.49
N TYR A 240 50.62 -7.36 -13.24
CA TYR A 240 50.56 -7.33 -14.70
C TYR A 240 49.20 -6.81 -15.18
N LEU A 241 48.11 -7.29 -14.58
CA LEU A 241 46.73 -6.87 -14.85
C LEU A 241 46.37 -5.51 -14.25
N ASP A 242 47.25 -4.88 -13.48
CA ASP A 242 47.11 -3.49 -13.03
C ASP A 242 47.74 -2.50 -14.01
N ASN A 243 48.57 -2.97 -14.95
CA ASN A 243 49.20 -2.12 -15.96
C ASN A 243 48.35 -2.05 -17.23
N ARG A 244 47.72 -0.91 -17.46
CA ARG A 244 46.80 -0.69 -18.59
C ARG A 244 47.44 -0.90 -19.96
N PHE A 245 48.69 -0.46 -20.15
CA PHE A 245 49.40 -0.60 -21.43
C PHE A 245 49.59 -2.06 -21.82
N LEU A 246 49.96 -2.91 -20.86
CA LEU A 246 50.21 -4.34 -21.11
C LEU A 246 48.93 -5.10 -21.48
N ILE A 247 47.80 -4.72 -20.87
CA ILE A 247 46.51 -5.35 -21.12
C ILE A 247 45.99 -5.02 -22.53
N GLU A 248 46.21 -3.79 -23.00
CA GLU A 248 45.73 -3.32 -24.30
C GLU A 248 46.62 -3.83 -25.45
N GLU A 249 47.94 -3.88 -25.26
CA GLU A 249 48.89 -4.39 -26.27
C GLU A 249 48.85 -5.92 -26.43
N GLN A 250 48.75 -6.68 -25.34
CA GLN A 250 48.85 -8.15 -25.35
C GLN A 250 47.57 -8.81 -24.84
N LYS A 251 46.48 -8.64 -25.59
CA LYS A 251 45.12 -9.10 -25.24
C LYS A 251 45.03 -10.60 -24.93
N GLU A 252 45.66 -11.45 -25.75
CA GLU A 252 45.65 -12.90 -25.58
C GLU A 252 46.40 -13.32 -24.31
N LEU A 253 47.61 -12.79 -24.10
CA LEU A 253 48.41 -13.05 -22.91
C LEU A 253 47.66 -12.62 -21.65
N ALA A 254 47.09 -11.42 -21.66
CA ALA A 254 46.31 -10.91 -20.52
C ALA A 254 45.09 -11.78 -20.22
N THR A 255 44.50 -12.44 -21.22
CA THR A 255 43.35 -13.37 -21.03
C THR A 255 43.82 -14.69 -20.44
N ASN A 256 44.93 -15.25 -20.93
CA ASN A 256 45.53 -16.45 -20.36
C ASN A 256 46.05 -16.21 -18.93
N MET A 257 46.52 -15.01 -18.62
CA MET A 257 46.86 -14.58 -17.26
C MET A 257 45.64 -14.59 -16.32
N LEU A 258 44.46 -14.17 -16.79
CA LEU A 258 43.21 -14.24 -16.02
C LEU A 258 42.77 -15.69 -15.75
N TYR A 259 42.79 -16.54 -16.78
CA TYR A 259 42.48 -17.97 -16.64
C TYR A 259 43.44 -18.66 -15.67
N THR A 260 44.74 -18.41 -15.81
CA THR A 260 45.75 -18.92 -14.89
C THR A 260 45.50 -18.42 -13.47
N GLY A 261 45.20 -17.12 -13.29
CA GLY A 261 44.85 -16.55 -11.99
C GLY A 261 43.65 -17.23 -11.33
N LEU A 262 42.58 -17.51 -12.09
CA LEU A 262 41.40 -18.23 -11.59
C LEU A 262 41.74 -19.66 -11.15
N HIS A 263 42.49 -20.40 -11.97
CA HIS A 263 42.90 -21.75 -11.64
C HIS A 263 43.79 -21.80 -10.39
N LEU A 264 44.70 -20.84 -10.22
CA LEU A 264 45.53 -20.73 -9.02
C LEU A 264 44.71 -20.42 -7.77
N VAL A 265 43.70 -19.55 -7.86
CA VAL A 265 42.77 -19.28 -6.75
C VAL A 265 41.98 -20.54 -6.38
N GLU A 266 41.48 -21.29 -7.36
CA GLU A 266 40.77 -22.56 -7.12
C GLU A 266 41.67 -23.65 -6.50
N PHE A 267 42.93 -23.73 -6.96
CA PHE A 267 43.94 -24.62 -6.37
C PHE A 267 44.21 -24.28 -4.91
N LEU A 268 44.42 -23.00 -4.60
CA LEU A 268 44.66 -22.54 -3.23
C LEU A 268 43.47 -22.83 -2.31
N LYS A 269 42.23 -22.63 -2.80
CA LYS A 269 41.00 -22.96 -2.07
C LYS A 269 40.90 -24.44 -1.68
N LYS A 270 41.31 -25.35 -2.56
CA LYS A 270 41.36 -26.80 -2.26
C LYS A 270 42.38 -27.14 -1.18
N SER A 271 43.47 -26.39 -1.09
CA SER A 271 44.56 -26.60 -0.10
C SER A 271 44.25 -26.10 1.33
N ARG A 272 43.02 -25.61 1.60
CA ARG A 272 42.50 -25.20 2.92
C ARG A 272 43.39 -24.20 3.71
N LYS A 273 44.08 -23.28 3.04
CA LYS A 273 44.92 -22.27 3.72
C LYS A 273 44.25 -20.88 3.70
N PRO A 274 43.99 -20.24 4.85
CA PRO A 274 43.22 -19.01 4.91
C PRO A 274 44.09 -17.79 4.59
N PHE A 275 44.09 -17.31 3.34
CA PHE A 275 44.52 -15.93 3.08
C PHE A 275 43.97 -15.39 1.74
N ILE A 276 43.01 -14.44 1.81
CA ILE A 276 42.54 -13.54 0.72
C ILE A 276 42.04 -14.26 -0.56
N GLU A 277 41.27 -15.33 -0.42
CA GLU A 277 40.85 -16.16 -1.57
C GLU A 277 39.50 -15.73 -2.17
N GLU A 278 38.54 -15.26 -1.35
CA GLU A 278 37.23 -14.81 -1.86
C GLU A 278 37.30 -13.42 -2.52
N GLU A 279 38.12 -12.52 -1.98
CA GLU A 279 38.25 -11.16 -2.50
C GLU A 279 38.87 -11.09 -3.91
N LEU A 280 39.73 -12.06 -4.28
CA LEU A 280 40.40 -12.05 -5.60
C LEU A 280 39.59 -12.82 -6.65
N GLN A 281 38.84 -13.84 -6.27
CA GLN A 281 38.09 -14.67 -7.22
C GLN A 281 37.04 -13.86 -8.00
N ILE A 282 36.33 -12.96 -7.30
CA ILE A 282 35.27 -12.16 -7.88
C ILE A 282 35.83 -11.20 -8.95
N PRO A 283 36.85 -10.35 -8.69
CA PRO A 283 37.48 -9.51 -9.70
C PRO A 283 38.01 -10.27 -10.92
N PHE A 284 38.66 -11.43 -10.71
CA PHE A 284 39.16 -12.25 -11.83
C PHE A 284 38.02 -12.74 -12.74
N LYS A 285 36.92 -13.25 -12.15
CA LYS A 285 35.73 -13.68 -12.90
C LYS A 285 35.05 -12.52 -13.61
N SER A 286 34.97 -11.35 -12.98
CA SER A 286 34.39 -10.15 -13.58
C SER A 286 35.22 -9.66 -14.78
N LEU A 287 36.54 -9.54 -14.63
CA LEU A 287 37.46 -9.15 -15.70
C LEU A 287 37.37 -10.08 -16.92
N LEU A 288 37.33 -11.40 -16.68
CA LEU A 288 37.20 -12.38 -17.76
C LEU A 288 35.89 -12.20 -18.52
N LYS A 289 34.77 -12.11 -17.80
CA LYS A 289 33.44 -11.94 -18.41
C LYS A 289 33.28 -10.61 -19.13
N LEU A 290 33.90 -9.53 -18.64
CA LEU A 290 33.90 -8.22 -19.30
C LEU A 290 34.58 -8.29 -20.66
N ARG A 291 35.72 -8.99 -20.74
CA ARG A 291 36.45 -9.18 -22.00
C ARG A 291 35.67 -10.05 -22.97
N GLU A 292 35.23 -11.23 -22.54
CA GLU A 292 34.56 -12.19 -23.43
C GLU A 292 33.23 -11.69 -24.00
N LYS A 293 32.45 -10.94 -23.21
CA LYS A 293 31.05 -10.61 -23.56
C LYS A 293 30.85 -9.17 -23.98
N PHE A 294 31.75 -8.26 -23.58
CA PHE A 294 31.60 -6.83 -23.81
C PHE A 294 32.85 -6.19 -24.43
N ASP A 295 33.96 -6.93 -24.59
CA ASP A 295 35.25 -6.42 -25.10
C ASP A 295 35.76 -5.18 -24.31
N ILE A 296 35.47 -5.13 -23.01
CA ILE A 296 35.88 -4.03 -22.12
C ILE A 296 37.16 -4.41 -21.37
N PHE A 297 38.19 -3.56 -21.51
CA PHE A 297 39.47 -3.71 -20.83
C PHE A 297 39.50 -2.82 -19.58
N MET A 298 39.57 -3.44 -18.41
CA MET A 298 39.83 -2.78 -17.14
C MET A 298 41.04 -3.42 -16.45
N THR A 299 41.72 -2.61 -15.65
CA THR A 299 42.75 -3.07 -14.73
C THR A 299 42.14 -3.72 -13.48
N PHE A 300 42.94 -4.51 -12.76
CA PHE A 300 42.50 -5.20 -11.54
C PHE A 300 42.05 -4.21 -10.43
N SER A 301 42.76 -3.09 -10.31
CA SER A 301 42.46 -1.99 -9.39
C SER A 301 41.20 -1.21 -9.79
N GLU A 302 40.96 -1.02 -11.09
CA GLU A 302 39.75 -0.36 -11.58
C GLU A 302 38.47 -1.17 -11.29
N VAL A 303 38.49 -2.49 -11.45
CA VAL A 303 37.35 -3.35 -11.09
C VAL A 303 37.08 -3.35 -9.58
N SER A 304 38.12 -3.21 -8.77
CA SER A 304 37.96 -3.13 -7.32
C SER A 304 37.37 -1.77 -6.87
N CYS A 305 37.47 -0.73 -7.69
CA CYS A 305 37.00 0.62 -7.37
C CYS A 305 35.54 0.86 -7.83
N LYS A 306 34.61 1.16 -6.90
CA LYS A 306 33.19 1.41 -7.22
C LYS A 306 33.02 2.55 -8.24
N SER A 307 33.74 3.67 -8.07
CA SER A 307 33.64 4.83 -8.97
C SER A 307 34.09 4.53 -10.40
N LYS A 308 35.13 3.71 -10.58
CA LYS A 308 35.60 3.29 -11.92
C LYS A 308 34.63 2.32 -12.58
N ARG A 309 34.10 1.35 -11.82
CA ARG A 309 33.02 0.47 -12.30
C ARG A 309 31.79 1.27 -12.73
N GLN A 310 31.40 2.28 -11.95
CA GLN A 310 30.27 3.16 -12.28
C GLN A 310 30.52 3.91 -13.58
N ALA A 311 31.72 4.48 -13.79
CA ALA A 311 32.06 5.20 -15.01
C ALA A 311 31.95 4.32 -16.27
N VAL A 312 32.33 3.04 -16.19
CA VAL A 312 32.17 2.08 -17.30
C VAL A 312 30.71 1.80 -17.58
N LEU A 313 29.90 1.61 -16.54
CA LEU A 313 28.46 1.40 -16.69
C LEU A 313 27.78 2.64 -17.29
N GLU A 314 28.12 3.83 -16.82
CA GLU A 314 27.59 5.11 -17.33
C GLU A 314 27.98 5.34 -18.79
N ALA A 315 29.21 5.01 -19.20
CA ALA A 315 29.62 5.06 -20.60
C ALA A 315 28.74 4.12 -21.47
N ALA A 316 28.54 2.88 -21.02
CA ALA A 316 27.67 1.93 -21.73
C ALA A 316 26.20 2.39 -21.78
N ILE A 317 25.71 3.05 -20.72
CA ILE A 317 24.37 3.66 -20.70
C ILE A 317 24.29 4.80 -21.71
N LYS A 318 25.29 5.69 -21.78
CA LYS A 318 25.33 6.78 -22.75
C LYS A 318 25.34 6.25 -24.18
N ASP A 319 26.14 5.24 -24.47
CA ASP A 319 26.17 4.58 -25.79
C ASP A 319 24.81 3.94 -26.15
N PHE A 320 24.12 3.38 -25.16
CA PHE A 320 22.77 2.87 -25.35
C PHE A 320 21.77 4.00 -25.69
N LEU A 321 21.83 5.13 -24.98
CA LEU A 321 20.92 6.27 -25.20
C LEU A 321 21.20 6.95 -26.56
N THR A 322 22.46 7.13 -26.95
CA THR A 322 22.83 7.68 -28.26
C THR A 322 22.35 6.79 -29.40
N SER A 323 22.58 5.47 -29.30
CA SER A 323 22.09 4.49 -30.28
C SER A 323 20.57 4.50 -30.41
N ARG A 324 19.85 4.64 -29.30
CA ARG A 324 18.38 4.70 -29.27
C ARG A 324 17.84 5.95 -29.97
N ARG A 325 18.48 7.12 -29.79
CA ARG A 325 18.09 8.36 -30.46
C ARG A 325 18.31 8.30 -31.97
N LEU A 326 19.40 7.68 -32.42
CA LEU A 326 19.67 7.49 -33.85
C LEU A 326 18.56 6.63 -34.50
N LEU A 327 18.10 5.59 -33.80
CA LEU A 327 16.99 4.74 -34.24
C LEU A 327 15.63 5.48 -34.25
N GLN A 328 15.43 6.47 -33.38
CA GLN A 328 14.20 7.28 -33.38
C GLN A 328 14.19 8.36 -34.48
N LYS A 329 15.37 8.88 -34.88
CA LYS A 329 15.50 9.87 -35.97
C LYS A 329 15.52 9.26 -37.38
N GLY A 330 15.82 7.97 -37.51
CA GLY A 330 15.80 7.25 -38.78
C GLY A 330 14.44 6.62 -39.07
N THR A 331 13.50 7.39 -39.62
CA THR A 331 12.37 6.81 -40.37
C THR A 331 12.86 6.41 -41.76
N ASP A 332 12.50 5.19 -42.17
CA ASP A 332 12.71 4.54 -43.48
C ASP A 332 13.95 3.64 -43.63
N SER A 333 13.98 2.53 -42.89
CA SER A 333 14.43 1.25 -43.48
C SER A 333 13.89 0.04 -42.70
N SER A 334 13.71 -1.05 -43.43
CA SER A 334 12.80 -2.16 -43.23
C SER A 334 13.20 -3.23 -42.21
N ASP A 335 14.12 -2.97 -41.27
CA ASP A 335 14.62 -4.01 -40.35
C ASP A 335 14.08 -3.88 -38.91
N ARG A 336 12.77 -4.14 -38.76
CA ARG A 336 12.04 -4.14 -37.46
C ARG A 336 12.25 -5.42 -36.61
N LYS A 337 13.41 -6.07 -36.62
CA LYS A 337 13.60 -7.36 -35.90
C LYS A 337 14.51 -7.39 -34.67
N GLN A 338 15.17 -6.29 -34.29
CA GLN A 338 15.87 -6.23 -32.99
C GLN A 338 15.40 -5.03 -32.16
N ARG A 339 14.57 -5.34 -31.15
CA ARG A 339 13.92 -4.38 -30.26
C ARG A 339 14.92 -3.72 -29.29
N PRO A 340 14.66 -2.49 -28.79
CA PRO A 340 15.46 -1.84 -27.75
C PRO A 340 15.51 -2.59 -26.40
N THR A 341 14.63 -3.59 -26.18
CA THR A 341 14.63 -4.44 -24.97
C THR A 341 15.83 -5.38 -24.85
N SER A 342 16.44 -5.80 -25.97
CA SER A 342 17.65 -6.64 -25.91
C SER A 342 18.88 -5.89 -25.37
N CYS A 343 18.88 -4.55 -25.46
CA CYS A 343 19.98 -3.71 -25.02
C CYS A 343 19.91 -3.36 -23.52
N ILE A 344 18.72 -3.16 -22.96
CA ILE A 344 18.58 -2.94 -21.50
C ILE A 344 19.01 -4.19 -20.73
N PHE A 345 18.64 -5.38 -21.20
CA PHE A 345 19.13 -6.65 -20.60
C PHE A 345 20.66 -6.77 -20.65
N ARG A 346 21.30 -6.26 -21.73
CA ARG A 346 22.77 -6.17 -21.80
C ARG A 346 23.34 -5.25 -20.72
N LEU A 347 22.68 -4.13 -20.40
CA LEU A 347 23.09 -3.23 -19.32
C LEU A 347 22.93 -3.88 -17.94
N TYR A 348 21.82 -4.59 -17.68
CA TYR A 348 21.66 -5.36 -16.44
C TYR A 348 22.73 -6.44 -16.29
N ARG A 349 23.01 -7.18 -17.37
CA ARG A 349 24.08 -8.19 -17.38
C ARG A 349 25.46 -7.56 -17.16
N LEU A 350 25.72 -6.38 -17.72
CA LEU A 350 26.95 -5.63 -17.47
C LEU A 350 27.04 -5.20 -16.01
N GLY A 351 25.95 -4.68 -15.44
CA GLY A 351 25.84 -4.34 -14.02
C GLY A 351 26.12 -5.52 -13.10
N ASP A 352 25.54 -6.70 -13.39
CA ASP A 352 25.78 -7.95 -12.65
C ASP A 352 27.28 -8.32 -12.67
N ILE A 353 27.96 -8.16 -13.81
CA ILE A 353 29.40 -8.45 -13.96
C ILE A 353 30.24 -7.41 -13.22
N LEU A 354 29.83 -6.15 -13.26
CA LEU A 354 30.40 -5.05 -12.51
C LEU A 354 29.98 -5.08 -11.04
N LEU A 355 29.29 -6.10 -10.54
CA LEU A 355 28.90 -6.24 -9.12
C LEU A 355 28.08 -5.04 -8.59
N PHE A 356 27.17 -4.54 -9.42
CA PHE A 356 26.11 -3.63 -9.00
C PHE A 356 24.81 -4.41 -8.82
N GLU A 357 24.01 -4.01 -7.84
CA GLU A 357 22.65 -4.53 -7.70
C GLU A 357 21.75 -3.98 -8.82
N ARG A 358 20.71 -4.72 -9.21
CA ARG A 358 19.80 -4.29 -10.28
C ARG A 358 19.13 -2.94 -9.98
N GLU A 359 18.81 -2.68 -8.72
CA GLU A 359 18.27 -1.39 -8.25
C GLU A 359 19.22 -0.23 -8.56
N GLU A 360 20.52 -0.40 -8.28
CA GLU A 360 21.54 0.62 -8.56
C GLU A 360 21.72 0.85 -10.06
N VAL A 361 21.72 -0.22 -10.87
CA VAL A 361 21.82 -0.11 -12.33
C VAL A 361 20.64 0.67 -12.91
N MET A 362 19.42 0.40 -12.43
CA MET A 362 18.23 1.15 -12.82
C MET A 362 18.29 2.60 -12.37
N ALA A 363 18.80 2.87 -11.16
CA ALA A 363 19.01 4.24 -10.68
C ALA A 363 19.95 5.02 -11.61
N PHE A 364 21.12 4.46 -11.96
CA PHE A 364 22.07 5.09 -12.88
C PHE A 364 21.45 5.29 -14.27
N LEU A 365 20.67 4.33 -14.76
CA LEU A 365 19.96 4.44 -16.03
C LEU A 365 18.95 5.59 -15.99
N ILE A 366 18.13 5.69 -14.94
CA ILE A 366 17.16 6.79 -14.74
C ILE A 366 17.86 8.15 -14.70
N THR A 367 18.93 8.29 -13.92
CA THR A 367 19.68 9.56 -13.80
C THR A 367 20.25 10.02 -15.14
N ASN A 368 20.81 9.11 -15.95
CA ASN A 368 21.30 9.44 -17.29
C ASN A 368 20.16 9.73 -18.27
N CYS A 369 19.04 9.00 -18.19
CA CYS A 369 17.85 9.28 -19.01
C CYS A 369 17.25 10.67 -18.72
N LEU A 370 17.30 11.14 -17.47
CA LEU A 370 16.90 12.50 -17.08
C LEU A 370 17.80 13.56 -17.72
N GLN A 371 19.13 13.38 -17.68
CA GLN A 371 20.08 14.30 -18.33
C GLN A 371 19.83 14.40 -19.84
N GLU A 372 19.46 13.28 -20.46
CA GLU A 372 19.16 13.17 -21.88
C GLU A 372 17.68 13.45 -22.21
N GLN A 373 16.86 13.92 -21.26
CA GLN A 373 15.45 14.31 -21.44
C GLN A 373 14.54 13.22 -22.05
N GLU A 374 14.84 11.93 -21.84
CA GLU A 374 14.06 10.78 -22.32
C GLU A 374 12.96 10.40 -21.30
N TYR A 375 11.97 11.27 -21.09
CA TYR A 375 10.99 11.16 -20.00
C TYR A 375 10.10 9.91 -20.06
N ASP A 376 9.71 9.46 -21.27
CA ASP A 376 8.91 8.23 -21.45
C ASP A 376 9.60 6.97 -20.91
N LEU A 377 10.92 6.89 -21.08
CA LEU A 377 11.72 5.78 -20.59
C LEU A 377 11.89 5.88 -19.07
N VAL A 378 12.11 7.09 -18.54
CA VAL A 378 12.19 7.35 -17.09
C VAL A 378 10.93 6.85 -16.39
N LEU A 379 9.74 7.22 -16.87
CA LEU A 379 8.48 6.81 -16.22
C LEU A 379 8.27 5.30 -16.24
N LYS A 380 8.63 4.62 -17.34
CA LYS A 380 8.57 3.15 -17.43
C LYS A 380 9.53 2.47 -16.45
N LEU A 381 10.77 2.98 -16.37
CA LEU A 381 11.78 2.46 -15.45
C LEU A 381 11.42 2.73 -13.99
N CYS A 382 10.88 3.91 -13.66
CA CYS A 382 10.38 4.21 -12.31
C CYS A 382 9.27 3.23 -11.91
N LYS A 383 8.34 2.94 -12.82
CA LYS A 383 7.28 1.96 -12.57
C LYS A 383 7.85 0.55 -12.31
N GLU A 384 8.73 0.07 -13.20
CA GLU A 384 9.39 -1.24 -13.06
C GLU A 384 10.18 -1.34 -11.75
N LEU A 385 10.89 -0.27 -11.38
CA LEU A 385 11.67 -0.16 -10.16
C LEU A 385 10.77 -0.22 -8.92
N THR A 386 9.63 0.48 -8.92
CA THR A 386 8.67 0.45 -7.80
C THR A 386 7.93 -0.88 -7.64
N GLU A 387 7.67 -1.59 -8.74
CA GLU A 387 6.99 -2.89 -8.72
C GLU A 387 7.95 -4.04 -8.35
N SER A 388 9.20 -3.98 -8.82
CA SER A 388 10.15 -5.08 -8.69
C SER A 388 10.96 -5.03 -7.39
N PHE A 389 11.17 -3.84 -6.83
CA PHE A 389 12.03 -3.63 -5.68
C PHE A 389 11.43 -2.55 -4.76
N PRO A 390 10.74 -2.89 -3.67
CA PRO A 390 10.28 -1.87 -2.71
C PRO A 390 11.34 -1.66 -1.62
N SER A 391 12.22 -0.66 -1.77
CA SER A 391 13.33 -0.38 -0.83
C SER A 391 13.49 1.12 -0.54
N SER A 392 14.15 1.47 0.58
CA SER A 392 14.42 2.87 0.94
C SER A 392 15.44 3.56 0.00
N ASN A 393 16.25 2.78 -0.73
CA ASN A 393 17.24 3.34 -1.65
C ASN A 393 16.58 4.01 -2.87
N ILE A 394 15.35 3.60 -3.17
CA ILE A 394 14.55 4.07 -4.31
C ILE A 394 13.98 5.45 -4.09
N THR A 395 13.67 5.81 -2.84
CA THR A 395 13.15 7.14 -2.48
C THR A 395 14.02 8.24 -3.06
N HIS A 396 15.35 8.15 -2.92
CA HIS A 396 16.25 9.18 -3.45
C HIS A 396 16.14 9.34 -4.97
N VAL A 397 16.06 8.25 -5.72
CA VAL A 397 15.96 8.26 -7.19
C VAL A 397 14.62 8.85 -7.64
N LEU A 398 13.52 8.43 -7.01
CA LEU A 398 12.19 8.98 -7.31
C LEU A 398 12.12 10.47 -6.99
N MET A 399 12.69 10.90 -5.86
CA MET A 399 12.75 12.32 -5.51
C MET A 399 13.62 13.13 -6.49
N GLN A 400 14.74 12.57 -6.98
CA GLN A 400 15.52 13.21 -8.05
C GLN A 400 14.71 13.38 -9.35
N VAL A 401 13.90 12.40 -9.73
CA VAL A 401 13.00 12.51 -10.89
C VAL A 401 11.97 13.62 -10.66
N VAL A 402 11.39 13.68 -9.47
CA VAL A 402 10.42 14.72 -9.09
C VAL A 402 11.05 16.11 -9.12
N ASP A 403 12.22 16.28 -8.51
CA ASP A 403 12.94 17.56 -8.51
C ASP A 403 13.27 17.99 -9.93
N HIS A 404 13.70 17.06 -10.80
CA HIS A 404 13.95 17.35 -12.20
C HIS A 404 12.68 17.77 -12.96
N PHE A 405 11.53 17.15 -12.67
CA PHE A 405 10.26 17.57 -13.27
C PHE A 405 9.80 18.94 -12.80
N TYR A 406 10.05 19.32 -11.54
CA TYR A 406 9.83 20.68 -11.08
C TYR A 406 10.75 21.69 -11.79
N GLN A 407 12.04 21.37 -11.93
CA GLN A 407 13.04 22.21 -12.61
C GLN A 407 12.73 22.45 -14.09
N ASN A 408 12.25 21.42 -14.78
CA ASN A 408 12.02 21.44 -16.21
C ASN A 408 10.53 21.55 -16.59
N PHE A 409 9.68 21.95 -15.64
CA PHE A 409 8.23 22.03 -15.84
C PHE A 409 7.85 22.89 -17.07
N ARG A 410 8.62 23.95 -17.38
CA ARG A 410 8.46 24.82 -18.56
C ARG A 410 8.90 24.19 -19.89
N SER A 411 9.91 23.33 -19.87
CA SER A 411 10.61 22.84 -21.06
C SER A 411 10.06 21.52 -21.58
N ILE A 412 9.33 20.78 -20.75
CA ILE A 412 8.73 19.48 -21.09
C ILE A 412 7.45 19.71 -21.90
N LYS A 413 7.58 19.81 -23.22
CA LYS A 413 6.47 20.08 -24.15
C LYS A 413 5.53 18.88 -24.36
N ASP A 414 6.00 17.67 -24.06
CA ASP A 414 5.30 16.43 -24.42
C ASP A 414 4.25 15.99 -23.40
N VAL A 415 4.23 16.59 -22.20
CA VAL A 415 3.35 16.17 -21.10
C VAL A 415 2.35 17.28 -20.78
N ASN A 416 1.06 16.97 -20.89
CA ASN A 416 -0.02 17.88 -20.46
C ASN A 416 0.16 18.23 -18.97
N PHE A 417 -0.04 19.50 -18.61
CA PHE A 417 -0.02 20.03 -17.24
C PHE A 417 -0.70 19.08 -16.23
N GLY A 418 -1.94 18.65 -16.54
CA GLY A 418 -2.69 17.75 -15.67
C GLY A 418 -2.08 16.36 -15.50
N ALA A 419 -1.37 15.84 -16.52
CA ALA A 419 -0.69 14.55 -16.46
C ALA A 419 0.63 14.66 -15.68
N MET A 420 1.36 15.77 -15.84
CA MET A 420 2.61 16.01 -15.13
C MET A 420 2.38 16.14 -13.62
N VAL A 421 1.39 16.92 -13.19
CA VAL A 421 1.06 17.08 -11.76
C VAL A 421 0.67 15.74 -11.12
N ASN A 422 -0.12 14.90 -11.80
CA ASN A 422 -0.46 13.57 -11.27
C ASN A 422 0.76 12.66 -11.18
N THR A 423 1.66 12.75 -12.17
CA THR A 423 2.87 11.93 -12.22
C THR A 423 3.80 12.31 -11.08
N ILE A 424 4.02 13.60 -10.84
CA ILE A 424 4.79 14.11 -9.70
C ILE A 424 4.16 13.69 -8.36
N TYR A 425 2.85 13.87 -8.22
CA TYR A 425 2.12 13.47 -7.01
C TYR A 425 2.25 11.96 -6.74
N HIS A 426 2.08 11.13 -7.78
CA HIS A 426 2.22 9.68 -7.68
C HIS A 426 3.65 9.29 -7.28
N LEU A 427 4.67 9.80 -7.97
CA LEU A 427 6.06 9.50 -7.65
C LEU A 427 6.42 9.92 -6.22
N ASN A 428 5.96 11.09 -5.75
CA ASN A 428 6.12 11.51 -4.36
C ASN A 428 5.42 10.58 -3.37
N SER A 429 4.16 10.20 -3.65
CA SER A 429 3.42 9.29 -2.77
C SER A 429 4.14 7.96 -2.60
N VAL A 430 4.65 7.39 -3.69
CA VAL A 430 5.43 6.15 -3.67
C VAL A 430 6.78 6.36 -2.98
N ALA A 431 7.49 7.46 -3.27
CA ALA A 431 8.76 7.75 -2.63
C ALA A 431 8.65 7.85 -1.10
N VAL A 432 7.60 8.50 -0.61
CA VAL A 432 7.31 8.64 0.83
C VAL A 432 6.95 7.31 1.47
N THR A 433 6.21 6.43 0.77
CA THR A 433 5.83 5.11 1.34
C THR A 433 7.03 4.24 1.71
N TYR A 434 8.17 4.39 1.02
CA TYR A 434 9.40 3.64 1.27
C TYR A 434 10.51 4.48 1.93
N CYS A 435 10.22 5.74 2.27
CA CYS A 435 11.19 6.67 2.84
C CYS A 435 11.56 6.28 4.29
N LYS A 436 12.84 6.42 4.66
CA LYS A 436 13.26 6.34 6.07
C LYS A 436 12.79 7.58 6.83
N GLU A 437 12.39 7.41 8.08
CA GLU A 437 11.89 8.49 8.94
C GLU A 437 12.85 9.69 9.01
N ALA A 438 14.16 9.42 9.16
CA ALA A 438 15.20 10.46 9.21
C ALA A 438 15.35 11.28 7.92
N THR A 439 14.92 10.75 6.77
CA THR A 439 14.97 11.44 5.48
C THR A 439 13.63 12.06 5.06
N LEU A 440 12.56 11.79 5.81
CA LEU A 440 11.22 12.27 5.48
C LEU A 440 11.15 13.80 5.54
N GLU A 441 11.73 14.41 6.57
CA GLU A 441 11.74 15.87 6.77
C GLU A 441 12.29 16.62 5.54
N LYS A 442 13.36 16.08 4.92
CA LYS A 442 13.97 16.63 3.72
C LYS A 442 13.00 16.71 2.54
N TYR A 443 12.07 15.77 2.43
CA TYR A 443 11.15 15.65 1.29
C TYR A 443 9.76 16.23 1.56
N MET A 444 9.45 16.65 2.79
CA MET A 444 8.12 17.15 3.17
C MET A 444 7.67 18.34 2.33
N ASN A 445 8.59 19.22 1.92
CA ASN A 445 8.27 20.40 1.12
C ASN A 445 7.78 20.02 -0.28
N THR A 446 8.49 19.10 -0.92
CA THR A 446 8.15 18.55 -2.23
C THR A 446 6.79 17.85 -2.18
N VAL A 447 6.53 17.11 -1.10
CA VAL A 447 5.25 16.43 -0.86
C VAL A 447 4.11 17.44 -0.68
N HIS A 448 4.30 18.46 0.18
CA HIS A 448 3.31 19.51 0.39
C HIS A 448 2.98 20.28 -0.90
N LEU A 449 4.00 20.62 -1.71
CA LEU A 449 3.76 21.26 -3.00
C LEU A 449 2.98 20.32 -3.94
N SER A 450 3.38 19.07 -4.10
CA SER A 450 2.69 18.14 -5.02
C SER A 450 1.25 17.84 -4.62
N THR A 451 0.97 17.69 -3.31
CA THR A 451 -0.38 17.48 -2.78
C THR A 451 -1.27 18.69 -3.05
N PHE A 452 -0.73 19.90 -2.84
CA PHE A 452 -1.40 21.15 -3.12
C PHE A 452 -1.69 21.33 -4.63
N LEU A 453 -0.69 21.11 -5.49
CA LEU A 453 -0.85 21.21 -6.95
C LEU A 453 -1.88 20.19 -7.48
N SER A 454 -1.86 18.96 -6.98
CA SER A 454 -2.86 17.93 -7.30
C SER A 454 -4.27 18.37 -6.92
N SER A 455 -4.42 19.02 -5.75
CA SER A 455 -5.71 19.56 -5.30
C SER A 455 -6.24 20.67 -6.21
N ILE A 456 -5.40 21.59 -6.69
CA ILE A 456 -5.80 22.65 -7.63
C ILE A 456 -6.18 22.05 -8.98
N LYS A 457 -5.40 21.09 -9.48
CA LYS A 457 -5.64 20.41 -10.75
C LYS A 457 -6.98 19.68 -10.77
N SER A 458 -7.47 19.16 -9.64
CA SER A 458 -8.78 18.51 -9.58
C SER A 458 -9.95 19.47 -9.86
N ILE A 459 -9.70 20.78 -9.73
CA ILE A 459 -10.69 21.86 -9.83
C ILE A 459 -10.54 22.63 -11.15
N SER A 460 -9.35 22.66 -11.74
CA SER A 460 -9.14 23.15 -13.09
C SER A 460 -9.60 22.11 -14.13
N GLY A 461 -10.44 22.53 -15.07
CA GLY A 461 -11.24 21.67 -15.95
C GLY A 461 -10.52 20.82 -17.01
N GLN A 462 -9.24 20.49 -16.85
CA GLN A 462 -8.51 19.68 -17.83
C GLN A 462 -8.83 18.18 -17.69
N TYR A 463 -10.05 17.81 -18.08
CA TYR A 463 -10.42 16.45 -18.46
C TYR A 463 -10.43 16.34 -19.98
N SER A 464 -9.24 16.27 -20.60
CA SER A 464 -9.12 15.90 -22.01
C SER A 464 -8.02 14.84 -22.20
N LEU A 465 -8.50 13.59 -22.12
CA LEU A 465 -7.98 12.35 -22.74
C LEU A 465 -6.76 11.65 -22.10
N PRO A 466 -6.59 10.37 -22.48
CA PRO A 466 -7.14 9.19 -21.83
C PRO A 466 -6.42 8.89 -20.51
N ILE A 467 -7.11 8.16 -19.65
CA ILE A 467 -6.63 7.52 -18.42
C ILE A 467 -5.15 7.13 -18.55
N ALA A 468 -4.25 7.95 -17.99
CA ALA A 468 -2.96 7.45 -17.53
C ALA A 468 -3.27 6.27 -16.59
N PRO A 469 -2.48 5.18 -16.66
CA PRO A 469 -2.90 3.83 -16.24
C PRO A 469 -3.63 3.92 -14.92
N GLU A 470 -4.79 3.27 -14.81
CA GLU A 470 -5.61 3.21 -13.60
C GLU A 470 -4.72 2.94 -12.38
N TYR A 471 -4.17 4.00 -11.79
CA TYR A 471 -3.61 3.96 -10.47
C TYR A 471 -4.85 3.77 -9.63
N THR A 472 -4.97 2.56 -9.10
CA THR A 472 -6.06 2.14 -8.22
C THR A 472 -6.34 3.31 -7.30
N MET A 473 -7.53 3.92 -7.44
CA MET A 473 -7.98 4.94 -6.51
C MET A 473 -7.64 4.46 -5.11
N ASP A 474 -6.93 5.31 -4.36
CA ASP A 474 -6.45 4.98 -3.02
C ASP A 474 -7.57 4.26 -2.27
N SER A 475 -7.24 3.09 -1.72
CA SER A 475 -8.21 2.30 -0.96
C SER A 475 -8.76 3.12 0.21
N TYR A 476 -7.99 4.08 0.74
CA TYR A 476 -8.44 5.04 1.75
C TYR A 476 -9.51 6.01 1.22
N HIS A 477 -9.50 6.39 -0.07
CA HIS A 477 -10.59 7.16 -0.68
C HIS A 477 -11.88 6.35 -0.79
N LYS A 478 -11.80 5.01 -0.91
CA LYS A 478 -12.96 4.11 -0.84
C LYS A 478 -13.46 3.89 0.59
N TRP A 479 -12.58 4.02 1.59
CA TRP A 479 -12.87 3.81 3.01
C TRP A 479 -13.45 5.08 3.68
N LYS A 480 -14.61 5.57 3.21
CA LYS A 480 -15.56 6.41 3.97
C LYS A 480 -15.07 7.70 4.68
N PHE A 481 -13.89 8.24 4.37
CA PHE A 481 -13.44 9.56 4.90
C PHE A 481 -13.69 10.73 3.94
N TYR A 482 -14.62 10.59 2.99
CA TYR A 482 -14.99 11.75 2.18
C TYR A 482 -15.75 12.75 3.04
N PRO A 483 -15.37 14.04 3.03
CA PRO A 483 -16.22 15.08 3.62
C PRO A 483 -17.58 15.02 2.92
N PHE A 484 -18.69 15.11 3.69
CA PHE A 484 -20.03 15.17 3.09
C PHE A 484 -20.19 16.45 2.26
N TYR A 485 -19.39 17.48 2.57
CA TYR A 485 -19.27 18.71 1.82
C TYR A 485 -18.16 18.66 0.77
N SER A 486 -18.48 19.00 -0.46
CA SER A 486 -17.54 19.34 -1.53
C SER A 486 -17.92 20.69 -2.15
N ASP A 487 -16.94 21.45 -2.63
CA ASP A 487 -17.21 22.67 -3.37
C ASP A 487 -17.99 22.35 -4.67
N GLU A 488 -19.06 23.11 -4.92
CA GLU A 488 -19.88 23.03 -6.14
C GLU A 488 -19.55 24.19 -7.10
N GLY A 489 -18.31 24.67 -7.06
CA GLY A 489 -17.86 25.81 -7.85
C GLY A 489 -17.68 25.51 -9.35
N PHE A 490 -17.72 26.55 -10.17
CA PHE A 490 -17.42 26.47 -11.60
C PHE A 490 -15.93 26.20 -11.84
N GLN A 491 -15.59 25.54 -12.95
CA GLN A 491 -14.18 25.28 -13.29
C GLN A 491 -13.34 26.56 -13.28
N LEU A 492 -12.12 26.45 -12.77
CA LEU A 492 -11.15 27.53 -12.78
C LEU A 492 -10.59 27.74 -14.20
N ASP A 493 -10.43 29.00 -14.59
CA ASP A 493 -9.69 29.41 -15.78
C ASP A 493 -8.25 28.86 -15.72
N CYS A 494 -7.90 28.07 -16.74
CA CYS A 494 -6.64 27.32 -16.76
C CYS A 494 -5.41 28.22 -16.83
N GLU A 495 -5.52 29.42 -17.41
CA GLU A 495 -4.39 30.37 -17.53
C GLU A 495 -3.93 30.85 -16.15
N ASN A 496 -4.85 31.38 -15.32
CA ASN A 496 -4.55 31.83 -13.96
C ASN A 496 -3.95 30.73 -13.08
N VAL A 497 -4.46 29.49 -13.23
CA VAL A 497 -3.95 28.32 -12.50
C VAL A 497 -2.56 27.95 -13.00
N THR A 498 -2.36 27.88 -14.31
CA THR A 498 -1.08 27.50 -14.90
C THR A 498 -0.01 28.49 -14.51
N ASP A 499 -0.24 29.80 -14.68
CA ASP A 499 0.71 30.86 -14.34
C ASP A 499 1.16 30.79 -12.88
N PHE A 500 0.21 30.59 -11.97
CA PHE A 500 0.54 30.40 -10.55
C PHE A 500 1.39 29.15 -10.32
N VAL A 501 1.03 28.01 -10.92
CA VAL A 501 1.79 26.77 -10.76
C VAL A 501 3.19 26.90 -11.35
N MET A 502 3.36 27.55 -12.49
CA MET A 502 4.68 27.84 -13.07
C MET A 502 5.53 28.64 -12.08
N MET A 503 4.98 29.73 -11.53
CA MET A 503 5.68 30.55 -10.54
C MET A 503 5.98 29.79 -9.24
N ALA A 504 5.07 28.95 -8.76
CA ALA A 504 5.29 28.14 -7.56
C ALA A 504 6.39 27.09 -7.77
N CYS A 505 6.44 26.45 -8.94
CA CYS A 505 7.50 25.50 -9.30
C CYS A 505 8.85 26.22 -9.42
N ASP A 506 8.91 27.38 -10.09
CA ASP A 506 10.16 28.15 -10.24
C ASP A 506 10.70 28.63 -8.88
N ALA A 507 9.81 29.08 -7.98
CA ALA A 507 10.18 29.49 -6.62
C ALA A 507 10.72 28.31 -5.80
N PHE A 508 10.10 27.12 -5.93
CA PHE A 508 10.54 25.90 -5.27
C PHE A 508 11.91 25.43 -5.77
N VAL A 509 12.13 25.49 -7.09
CA VAL A 509 13.38 25.07 -7.75
C VAL A 509 14.58 25.90 -7.32
N LYS A 510 14.40 27.21 -7.14
CA LYS A 510 15.47 28.11 -6.67
C LYS A 510 15.92 27.79 -5.23
N HIS A 511 15.07 27.17 -4.41
CA HIS A 511 15.34 26.93 -2.99
C HIS A 511 14.80 25.57 -2.49
N PRO A 512 15.47 24.44 -2.82
CA PRO A 512 14.95 23.10 -2.53
C PRO A 512 15.14 22.62 -1.08
N ASN A 513 16.18 23.07 -0.34
CA ASN A 513 16.55 22.53 0.97
C ASN A 513 16.79 23.53 2.11
N ASP A 514 16.85 24.84 1.85
CA ASP A 514 17.11 25.84 2.90
C ASP A 514 15.92 26.75 3.15
N THR A 515 15.75 27.10 4.42
CA THR A 515 14.94 28.22 4.90
C THR A 515 15.12 29.41 3.96
N PHE A 516 14.02 29.87 3.37
CA PHE A 516 13.90 30.98 2.43
C PHE A 516 14.30 32.36 3.01
N VAL A 517 15.42 32.45 3.73
CA VAL A 517 15.88 33.63 4.46
C VAL A 517 16.56 34.65 3.53
N GLU A 518 16.95 34.25 2.31
CA GLU A 518 17.61 35.15 1.34
C GLU A 518 16.90 35.23 -0.01
N ILE A 519 15.55 35.20 -0.04
CA ILE A 519 14.85 35.68 -1.22
C ILE A 519 14.90 37.21 -1.19
N GLY A 520 15.49 37.81 -2.22
CA GLY A 520 15.32 39.25 -2.51
C GLY A 520 13.82 39.57 -2.57
N SER A 521 13.40 40.61 -1.85
CA SER A 521 11.99 40.95 -1.55
C SER A 521 11.03 40.91 -2.75
N SER A 522 11.50 41.14 -3.97
CA SER A 522 10.67 41.23 -5.17
C SER A 522 10.03 39.91 -5.64
N ASP A 523 10.77 38.79 -5.66
CA ASP A 523 10.25 37.51 -6.21
C ASP A 523 9.19 36.89 -5.28
N ASN A 524 9.36 37.07 -3.96
CA ASN A 524 8.37 36.69 -2.96
C ASN A 524 7.08 37.49 -3.12
N ASP A 525 7.17 38.82 -3.27
CA ASP A 525 5.98 39.65 -3.40
C ASP A 525 5.14 39.31 -4.64
N VAL A 526 5.78 38.87 -5.73
CA VAL A 526 5.08 38.41 -6.95
C VAL A 526 4.32 37.12 -6.71
N LEU A 527 4.95 36.08 -6.13
CA LEU A 527 4.27 34.82 -5.81
C LEU A 527 3.09 35.03 -4.84
N LEU A 528 3.28 35.88 -3.82
CA LEU A 528 2.24 36.22 -2.85
C LEU A 528 1.07 36.99 -3.49
N THR A 529 1.35 37.78 -4.53
CA THR A 529 0.32 38.49 -5.31
C THR A 529 -0.46 37.52 -6.18
N SER A 530 0.22 36.59 -6.87
CA SER A 530 -0.44 35.53 -7.65
C SER A 530 -1.27 34.57 -6.78
N MET A 531 -0.81 34.24 -5.57
CA MET A 531 -1.61 33.47 -4.60
C MET A 531 -2.88 34.22 -4.18
N ARG A 532 -2.80 35.54 -3.94
CA ARG A 532 -3.98 36.36 -3.64
C ARG A 532 -4.97 36.39 -4.80
N GLN A 533 -4.48 36.53 -6.03
CA GLN A 533 -5.30 36.46 -7.23
C GLN A 533 -5.97 35.09 -7.39
N LEU A 534 -5.23 34.00 -7.16
CA LEU A 534 -5.77 32.65 -7.21
C LEU A 534 -6.85 32.41 -6.14
N ILE A 535 -6.61 32.86 -4.90
CA ILE A 535 -7.60 32.77 -3.81
C ILE A 535 -8.86 33.54 -4.18
N GLN A 536 -8.72 34.76 -4.71
CA GLN A 536 -9.87 35.57 -5.12
C GLN A 536 -10.64 34.89 -6.25
N HIS A 537 -9.93 34.40 -7.26
CA HIS A 537 -10.52 33.66 -8.38
C HIS A 537 -11.23 32.39 -7.94
N MET A 538 -10.66 31.62 -7.01
CA MET A 538 -11.31 30.45 -6.39
C MET A 538 -12.58 30.86 -5.63
N THR A 539 -12.55 31.95 -4.86
CA THR A 539 -13.75 32.44 -4.15
C THR A 539 -14.83 32.91 -5.11
N ASP A 540 -14.47 33.61 -6.20
CA ASP A 540 -15.42 34.12 -7.18
C ASP A 540 -16.10 32.99 -7.96
N ARG A 541 -15.40 31.87 -8.16
CA ARG A 541 -15.91 30.66 -8.81
C ARG A 541 -16.63 29.70 -7.87
N GLY A 542 -16.65 29.97 -6.56
CA GLY A 542 -17.35 29.15 -5.57
C GLY A 542 -16.59 27.93 -5.07
N HIS A 543 -15.25 27.98 -5.07
CA HIS A 543 -14.34 26.96 -4.54
C HIS A 543 -13.69 27.40 -3.22
N GLU A 544 -14.49 27.54 -2.16
CA GLU A 544 -14.01 28.06 -0.87
C GLU A 544 -13.10 27.09 -0.11
N VAL A 545 -13.30 25.77 -0.21
CA VAL A 545 -12.39 24.77 0.40
C VAL A 545 -11.02 24.86 -0.27
N ALA A 546 -10.99 25.02 -1.59
CA ALA A 546 -9.74 25.20 -2.33
C ALA A 546 -9.05 26.51 -1.97
N ALA A 547 -9.80 27.61 -1.87
CA ALA A 547 -9.30 28.89 -1.44
C ALA A 547 -8.73 28.82 -0.01
N PHE A 548 -9.41 28.12 0.90
CA PHE A 548 -8.96 27.91 2.27
C PHE A 548 -7.68 27.07 2.35
N ARG A 549 -7.58 25.98 1.58
CA ARG A 549 -6.34 25.19 1.48
C ARG A 549 -5.19 26.00 0.90
N THR A 550 -5.45 26.82 -0.11
CA THR A 550 -4.47 27.73 -0.69
C THR A 550 -3.99 28.77 0.32
N LEU A 551 -4.90 29.30 1.14
CA LEU A 551 -4.56 30.25 2.22
C LEU A 551 -3.71 29.59 3.32
N LEU A 552 -4.00 28.34 3.69
CA LEU A 552 -3.18 27.57 4.63
C LEU A 552 -1.78 27.29 4.07
N TYR A 553 -1.69 26.93 2.78
CA TYR A 553 -0.42 26.75 2.10
C TYR A 553 0.39 28.05 2.05
N TYR A 554 -0.27 29.18 1.74
CA TYR A 554 0.31 30.52 1.80
C TYR A 554 0.88 30.82 3.20
N PHE A 555 0.10 30.56 4.25
CA PHE A 555 0.54 30.80 5.63
C PHE A 555 1.74 29.92 5.98
N HIS A 556 1.71 28.64 5.64
CA HIS A 556 2.81 27.71 5.90
C HIS A 556 4.09 28.08 5.14
N MET A 557 3.97 28.55 3.89
CA MET A 557 5.10 29.08 3.13
C MET A 557 5.68 30.32 3.82
N LYS A 558 4.83 31.30 4.16
CA LYS A 558 5.27 32.58 4.72
C LYS A 558 5.81 32.44 6.15
N SER A 559 5.25 31.57 6.98
CA SER A 559 5.75 31.30 8.33
C SER A 559 7.16 30.71 8.33
N ARG A 560 7.56 30.05 7.25
CA ARG A 560 8.92 29.51 7.08
C ARG A 560 9.91 30.52 6.49
N ILE A 561 9.42 31.48 5.70
CA ILE A 561 10.21 32.59 5.14
C ILE A 561 10.51 33.65 6.23
N SER A 562 9.60 33.82 7.20
CA SER A 562 9.68 34.86 8.23
C SER A 562 10.79 34.56 9.24
N ALA A 563 11.83 35.41 9.28
CA ALA A 563 12.94 35.27 10.23
C ALA A 563 12.60 35.75 11.66
N SER A 564 11.56 36.59 11.82
CA SER A 564 11.17 37.17 13.12
C SER A 564 9.73 36.84 13.53
N ALA A 565 9.50 36.75 14.84
CA ALA A 565 8.16 36.53 15.41
C ALA A 565 7.19 37.71 15.19
N SER A 566 7.72 38.92 14.93
CA SER A 566 6.92 40.09 14.55
C SER A 566 6.35 39.95 13.14
N ASP A 567 7.15 39.50 12.19
CA ASP A 567 6.71 39.33 10.80
C ASP A 567 5.58 38.30 10.73
N ILE A 568 5.70 37.18 11.46
CA ILE A 568 4.67 36.15 11.54
C ILE A 568 3.35 36.71 12.11
N LYS A 569 3.40 37.61 13.10
CA LYS A 569 2.19 38.26 13.64
C LYS A 569 1.51 39.17 12.63
N GLU A 570 2.27 39.92 11.85
CA GLU A 570 1.74 40.76 10.77
C GLU A 570 1.16 39.93 9.61
N VAL A 571 1.80 38.80 9.28
CA VAL A 571 1.24 37.82 8.34
C VAL A 571 -0.08 37.28 8.86
N TYR A 572 -0.08 36.86 10.13
CA TYR A 572 -1.24 36.26 10.75
C TYR A 572 -2.41 37.24 10.76
N SER A 573 -2.20 38.51 11.14
CA SER A 573 -3.29 39.51 11.14
C SER A 573 -3.86 39.75 9.74
N ALA A 574 -3.02 39.87 8.72
CA ALA A 574 -3.46 40.07 7.33
C ALA A 574 -4.22 38.86 6.74
N VAL A 575 -3.80 37.64 7.12
CA VAL A 575 -4.43 36.39 6.66
C VAL A 575 -5.69 36.07 7.46
N PHE A 576 -5.73 36.45 8.74
CA PHE A 576 -6.81 36.10 9.66
C PHE A 576 -8.16 36.66 9.22
N GLU A 577 -8.21 37.88 8.71
CA GLU A 577 -9.47 38.46 8.21
C GLU A 577 -10.06 37.63 7.06
N LYS A 578 -9.23 37.24 6.08
CA LYS A 578 -9.66 36.41 4.96
C LYS A 578 -10.01 34.99 5.43
N PHE A 579 -9.24 34.44 6.37
CA PHE A 579 -9.51 33.14 6.99
C PHE A 579 -10.86 33.12 7.70
N TYR A 580 -11.14 34.14 8.51
CA TYR A 580 -12.40 34.31 9.23
C TYR A 580 -13.58 34.46 8.26
N PHE A 581 -13.42 35.26 7.20
CA PHE A 581 -14.42 35.43 6.16
C PHE A 581 -14.71 34.12 5.40
N LEU A 582 -13.67 33.40 4.98
CA LEU A 582 -13.79 32.10 4.31
C LEU A 582 -14.48 31.09 5.22
N THR A 583 -14.08 31.01 6.48
CA THR A 583 -14.68 30.12 7.49
C THR A 583 -16.18 30.37 7.62
N TYR A 584 -16.59 31.64 7.77
CA TYR A 584 -18.00 32.02 7.83
C TYR A 584 -18.76 31.63 6.56
N THR A 585 -18.21 31.92 5.38
CA THR A 585 -18.83 31.65 4.08
C THR A 585 -18.98 30.14 3.82
N MET A 586 -17.95 29.36 4.15
CA MET A 586 -17.96 27.90 4.04
C MET A 586 -19.03 27.29 4.95
N VAL A 587 -19.10 27.71 6.21
CA VAL A 587 -20.14 27.21 7.13
C VAL A 587 -21.54 27.59 6.62
N GLN A 588 -21.72 28.80 6.06
CA GLN A 588 -22.96 29.20 5.38
C GLN A 588 -23.34 28.25 4.23
N LYS A 589 -22.37 27.85 3.40
CA LYS A 589 -22.60 26.90 2.31
C LYS A 589 -22.89 25.48 2.80
N VAL A 590 -22.15 24.99 3.79
CA VAL A 590 -22.39 23.68 4.44
C VAL A 590 -23.81 23.60 5.01
N LEU A 591 -24.28 24.67 5.67
CA LEU A 591 -25.65 24.78 6.17
C LEU A 591 -26.71 24.91 5.06
N SER A 592 -26.30 25.32 3.87
CA SER A 592 -27.19 25.44 2.71
C SER A 592 -27.43 24.11 2.00
N GLN A 593 -26.56 23.12 2.20
CA GLN A 593 -26.69 21.80 1.59
C GLN A 593 -27.88 21.00 2.14
N ARG A 594 -28.41 20.08 1.32
CA ARG A 594 -29.51 19.18 1.72
C ARG A 594 -29.14 18.29 2.90
N ARG A 595 -27.88 17.83 2.95
CA ARG A 595 -27.30 17.10 4.09
C ARG A 595 -26.19 17.95 4.67
N VAL A 596 -26.40 18.44 5.89
CA VAL A 596 -25.45 19.32 6.56
C VAL A 596 -24.30 18.50 7.15
N ASP A 597 -23.06 18.80 6.76
CA ASP A 597 -21.86 18.24 7.38
C ASP A 597 -21.52 18.98 8.69
N LEU A 598 -22.16 18.54 9.78
CA LEU A 598 -21.98 19.17 11.10
C LEU A 598 -20.55 19.06 11.62
N ASN A 599 -19.85 17.96 11.32
CA ASN A 599 -18.49 17.72 11.79
C ASN A 599 -17.51 18.66 11.08
N PHE A 600 -17.66 18.83 9.77
CA PHE A 600 -16.84 19.77 9.00
C PHE A 600 -17.07 21.22 9.45
N ALA A 601 -18.33 21.63 9.62
CA ALA A 601 -18.66 22.98 10.10
C ALA A 601 -18.14 23.26 11.52
N TYR A 602 -18.26 22.28 12.42
CA TYR A 602 -17.66 22.34 13.76
C TYR A 602 -16.13 22.46 13.69
N GLY A 603 -15.47 21.63 12.88
CA GLY A 603 -14.02 21.67 12.70
C GLY A 603 -13.51 23.04 12.26
N LEU A 604 -14.17 23.64 11.26
CA LEU A 604 -13.86 24.98 10.77
C LEU A 604 -13.97 26.06 11.86
N LEU A 605 -15.03 26.03 12.67
CA LEU A 605 -15.23 27.01 13.75
C LEU A 605 -14.31 26.76 14.95
N SER A 606 -13.98 25.50 15.24
CA SER A 606 -13.03 25.14 16.30
C SER A 606 -11.60 25.56 15.98
N ALA A 607 -11.27 25.75 14.70
CA ALA A 607 -9.98 26.27 14.25
C ALA A 607 -9.81 27.78 14.47
N LEU A 608 -10.89 28.52 14.82
CA LEU A 608 -10.80 29.94 15.13
C LEU A 608 -10.32 30.17 16.58
N PRO A 609 -9.61 31.28 16.86
CA PRO A 609 -9.22 31.69 18.20
C PRO A 609 -10.43 31.85 19.13
N GLU A 610 -10.23 31.62 20.44
CA GLU A 610 -11.28 31.58 21.48
C GLU A 610 -12.11 32.87 21.65
N ASN A 611 -11.64 33.98 21.09
CA ASN A 611 -12.32 35.27 21.13
C ASN A 611 -13.20 35.52 19.89
N SER A 612 -13.11 34.68 18.86
CA SER A 612 -13.71 34.94 17.54
C SER A 612 -14.72 33.88 17.09
N GLN A 613 -14.77 32.69 17.68
CA GLN A 613 -15.62 31.57 17.23
C GLN A 613 -17.13 31.80 17.36
N PHE A 614 -17.57 32.60 18.33
CA PHE A 614 -19.01 32.92 18.51
C PHE A 614 -19.49 34.08 17.64
N GLY A 615 -18.58 34.86 17.04
CA GLY A 615 -18.90 35.93 16.10
C GLY A 615 -19.64 35.39 14.85
N PRO A 616 -19.06 34.41 14.12
CA PRO A 616 -19.69 33.77 12.98
C PRO A 616 -21.03 33.13 13.35
N LEU A 617 -21.09 32.41 14.48
CA LEU A 617 -22.32 31.77 14.94
C LEU A 617 -23.46 32.77 15.17
N LYS A 618 -23.19 33.93 15.79
CA LYS A 618 -24.19 34.99 15.97
C LYS A 618 -24.69 35.55 14.62
N CYS A 619 -23.80 35.71 13.64
CA CYS A 619 -24.18 36.13 12.29
C CYS A 619 -25.02 35.04 11.57
N LEU A 620 -24.64 33.77 11.71
CA LEU A 620 -25.36 32.62 11.15
C LEU A 620 -26.77 32.48 11.72
N ILE A 621 -26.96 32.75 13.01
CA ILE A 621 -28.29 32.78 13.64
C ILE A 621 -29.20 33.81 12.95
N LYS A 622 -28.69 35.03 12.72
CA LYS A 622 -29.44 36.09 12.03
C LYS A 622 -29.77 35.68 10.59
N TRP A 623 -28.81 35.06 9.91
CA TRP A 623 -28.99 34.58 8.53
C TRP A 623 -29.98 33.41 8.43
N CYS A 624 -30.02 32.50 9.40
CA CYS A 624 -30.94 31.36 9.44
C CYS A 624 -32.36 31.70 9.94
N SER A 625 -32.67 32.98 10.18
CA SER A 625 -33.93 33.41 10.81
C SER A 625 -35.20 32.92 10.10
N SER A 626 -35.14 32.62 8.80
CA SER A 626 -36.26 32.09 8.02
C SER A 626 -36.33 30.56 7.94
N ASN A 627 -35.27 29.83 8.31
CA ASN A 627 -35.17 28.39 8.13
C ASN A 627 -34.80 27.67 9.43
N LEU A 628 -35.82 27.07 10.06
CA LEU A 628 -35.71 26.39 11.36
C LEU A 628 -34.76 25.17 11.33
N ASN A 629 -34.71 24.44 10.22
CA ASN A 629 -33.79 23.29 10.07
C ASN A 629 -32.33 23.75 10.09
N ARG A 630 -32.01 24.85 9.38
CA ARG A 630 -30.67 25.43 9.39
C ARG A 630 -30.34 26.03 10.76
N LEU A 631 -31.30 26.68 11.41
CA LEU A 631 -31.13 27.21 12.75
C LEU A 631 -30.82 26.11 13.78
N ALA A 632 -31.53 24.98 13.72
CA ALA A 632 -31.24 23.82 14.57
C ALA A 632 -29.83 23.27 14.32
N ALA A 633 -29.39 23.21 13.05
CA ALA A 633 -28.03 22.82 12.71
C ALA A 633 -26.98 23.80 13.28
N VAL A 634 -27.18 25.11 13.14
CA VAL A 634 -26.30 26.15 13.75
C VAL A 634 -26.25 26.01 15.26
N ALA A 635 -27.39 25.79 15.92
CA ALA A 635 -27.46 25.62 17.35
C ALA A 635 -26.70 24.37 17.81
N ARG A 636 -26.83 23.25 17.09
CA ARG A 636 -26.08 22.03 17.36
C ARG A 636 -24.56 22.22 17.22
N ILE A 637 -24.12 22.96 16.20
CA ILE A 637 -22.70 23.34 16.05
C ILE A 637 -22.27 24.22 17.23
N GLY A 638 -23.10 25.19 17.63
CA GLY A 638 -22.86 26.05 18.79
C GLY A 638 -22.71 25.29 20.11
N ILE A 639 -23.50 24.23 20.33
CA ILE A 639 -23.37 23.32 21.48
C ILE A 639 -21.98 22.68 21.50
N GLU A 640 -21.56 22.08 20.39
CA GLU A 640 -20.26 21.39 20.32
C GLU A 640 -19.08 22.36 20.48
N VAL A 641 -19.16 23.55 19.86
CA VAL A 641 -18.16 24.62 20.05
C VAL A 641 -18.13 25.08 21.53
N ALA A 642 -19.30 25.26 22.15
CA ALA A 642 -19.37 25.67 23.57
C ALA A 642 -18.80 24.61 24.52
N LYS A 643 -19.02 23.32 24.24
CA LYS A 643 -18.40 22.20 24.99
C LYS A 643 -16.88 22.21 24.84
N TYR A 644 -16.37 22.34 23.62
CA TYR A 644 -14.93 22.33 23.33
C TYR A 644 -14.19 23.45 24.08
N PHE A 645 -14.74 24.66 24.07
CA PHE A 645 -14.18 25.83 24.77
C PHE A 645 -14.68 25.98 26.23
N GLN A 646 -15.43 25.02 26.75
CA GLN A 646 -15.93 25.00 28.15
C GLN A 646 -16.72 26.26 28.58
N LYS A 647 -17.50 26.88 27.68
CA LYS A 647 -18.31 28.08 27.99
C LYS A 647 -19.74 27.70 28.37
N SER A 648 -20.02 27.60 29.67
CA SER A 648 -21.32 27.20 30.24
C SER A 648 -22.49 28.08 29.77
N ASP A 649 -22.31 29.41 29.75
CA ASP A 649 -23.37 30.35 29.35
C ASP A 649 -23.78 30.15 27.89
N ALA A 650 -22.80 30.00 27.00
CA ALA A 650 -23.05 29.73 25.58
C ALA A 650 -23.69 28.35 25.36
N LEU A 651 -23.27 27.33 26.12
CA LEU A 651 -23.84 25.99 26.04
C LEU A 651 -25.33 26.01 26.34
N SER A 652 -25.74 26.62 27.46
CA SER A 652 -27.15 26.72 27.84
C SER A 652 -27.99 27.48 26.81
N MET A 653 -27.45 28.55 26.23
CA MET A 653 -28.09 29.33 25.18
C MET A 653 -28.32 28.48 23.91
N TYR A 654 -27.29 27.79 23.40
CA TYR A 654 -27.41 27.00 22.18
C TYR A 654 -28.25 25.73 22.38
N GLU A 655 -28.23 25.10 23.56
CA GLU A 655 -29.13 23.99 23.89
C GLU A 655 -30.60 24.41 23.86
N ASN A 656 -30.91 25.59 24.40
CA ASN A 656 -32.26 26.12 24.37
C ASN A 656 -32.72 26.40 22.92
N ILE A 657 -31.88 27.06 22.13
CA ILE A 657 -32.16 27.33 20.71
C ILE A 657 -32.34 26.02 19.93
N TYR A 658 -31.49 25.02 20.18
CA TYR A 658 -31.59 23.71 19.51
C TYR A 658 -32.91 23.00 19.82
N LYS A 659 -33.29 22.90 21.10
CA LYS A 659 -34.55 22.27 21.53
C LYS A 659 -35.75 22.95 20.87
N LYS A 660 -35.82 24.28 20.93
CA LYS A 660 -36.91 25.05 20.32
C LYS A 660 -36.94 24.91 18.79
N ALA A 661 -35.80 25.09 18.12
CA ALA A 661 -35.73 25.07 16.66
C ALA A 661 -35.99 23.68 16.08
N SER A 662 -35.49 22.60 16.71
CA SER A 662 -35.69 21.22 16.25
C SER A 662 -37.14 20.75 16.42
N LEU A 663 -37.82 21.15 17.50
CA LEU A 663 -39.25 20.89 17.67
C LEU A 663 -40.08 21.62 16.62
N LEU A 664 -39.83 22.91 16.42
CA LEU A 664 -40.56 23.71 15.44
C LEU A 664 -40.28 23.23 14.01
N SER A 665 -39.07 22.74 13.71
CA SER A 665 -38.73 22.29 12.35
C SER A 665 -39.36 20.96 11.95
N ARG A 666 -39.75 20.13 12.94
CA ARG A 666 -40.57 18.93 12.73
C ARG A 666 -42.02 19.26 12.38
N SER A 667 -42.44 20.51 12.56
CA SER A 667 -43.81 20.99 12.39
C SER A 667 -43.93 21.98 11.21
N ASN A 668 -45.04 21.94 10.47
CA ASN A 668 -45.33 22.90 9.38
C ASN A 668 -45.92 24.23 9.93
N VAL A 669 -45.43 24.71 11.08
CA VAL A 669 -45.98 25.90 11.75
C VAL A 669 -45.63 27.16 10.95
N ARG A 670 -46.62 28.04 10.76
CA ARG A 670 -46.45 29.34 10.09
C ARG A 670 -45.53 30.24 10.93
N SER A 671 -44.62 30.93 10.25
CA SER A 671 -43.69 31.98 10.73
C SER A 671 -43.71 32.24 12.25
N VAL A 672 -42.73 31.70 12.97
CA VAL A 672 -42.54 31.97 14.40
C VAL A 672 -41.60 33.17 14.58
N PRO A 673 -41.93 34.16 15.43
CA PRO A 673 -41.02 35.24 15.78
C PRO A 673 -39.70 34.71 16.35
N MET A 674 -38.57 35.16 15.79
CA MET A 674 -37.24 34.68 16.16
C MET A 674 -36.87 34.96 17.63
N GLU A 675 -37.45 36.01 18.22
CA GLU A 675 -37.24 36.38 19.63
C GLU A 675 -37.70 35.28 20.59
N ILE A 676 -38.76 34.56 20.25
CA ILE A 676 -39.29 33.43 21.05
C ILE A 676 -38.32 32.24 21.03
N ILE A 677 -37.57 32.08 19.94
CA ILE A 677 -36.62 30.99 19.76
C ILE A 677 -35.29 31.32 20.46
N LEU A 678 -34.82 32.57 20.35
CA LEU A 678 -33.51 32.99 20.85
C LEU A 678 -33.47 33.28 22.36
N HIS A 679 -34.58 33.74 22.92
CA HIS A 679 -34.63 34.16 24.32
C HIS A 679 -35.57 33.27 25.15
N SER A 680 -35.41 33.32 26.47
CA SER A 680 -36.44 32.82 27.40
C SER A 680 -37.65 33.75 27.31
N SER A 681 -38.62 33.38 26.50
CA SER A 681 -39.86 34.11 26.29
C SER A 681 -40.84 33.89 27.45
N SER A 682 -41.72 34.86 27.69
CA SER A 682 -42.81 34.71 28.66
C SER A 682 -43.76 33.58 28.27
N HIS A 683 -44.46 33.00 29.25
CA HIS A 683 -45.48 31.97 28.98
C HIS A 683 -46.54 32.47 28.00
N GLU A 684 -46.93 33.74 28.08
CA GLU A 684 -47.96 34.36 27.24
C GLU A 684 -47.57 34.44 25.75
N SER A 685 -46.31 34.73 25.44
CA SER A 685 -45.83 34.80 24.05
C SER A 685 -45.52 33.42 23.46
N SER A 686 -45.14 32.46 24.30
CA SER A 686 -44.82 31.09 23.89
C SER A 686 -46.06 30.22 23.68
N TRP A 687 -47.15 30.52 24.40
CA TRP A 687 -48.39 29.74 24.37
C TRP A 687 -49.05 29.67 22.98
N PRO A 688 -49.22 30.77 22.21
CA PRO A 688 -49.80 30.70 20.87
C PRO A 688 -49.03 29.77 19.94
N VAL A 689 -47.69 29.80 20.00
CA VAL A 689 -46.82 28.97 19.15
C VAL A 689 -46.98 27.48 19.49
N VAL A 690 -46.95 27.14 20.78
CA VAL A 690 -47.12 25.75 21.22
C VAL A 690 -48.55 25.26 20.97
N LYS A 691 -49.54 26.12 21.15
CA LYS A 691 -50.93 25.81 20.84
C LYS A 691 -51.09 25.50 19.35
N ASP A 692 -50.58 26.33 18.45
CA ASP A 692 -50.64 26.07 17.01
C ASP A 692 -49.90 24.77 16.63
N LEU A 693 -48.75 24.49 17.25
CA LEU A 693 -48.00 23.26 17.03
C LEU A 693 -48.80 22.01 17.42
N ILE A 694 -49.47 22.06 18.57
CA ILE A 694 -50.34 20.99 19.07
C ILE A 694 -51.57 20.78 18.18
N LEU A 695 -52.13 21.86 17.63
CA LEU A 695 -53.34 21.83 16.81
C LEU A 695 -53.08 21.43 15.34
N THR A 696 -51.85 21.57 14.84
CA THR A 696 -51.56 21.38 13.41
C THR A 696 -51.08 19.96 13.08
N GLN A 697 -50.61 19.18 14.07
CA GLN A 697 -49.88 17.94 13.82
C GLN A 697 -50.32 16.80 14.76
N GLU A 698 -50.26 15.56 14.26
CA GLU A 698 -50.41 14.34 15.07
C GLU A 698 -49.12 14.13 15.88
N MET A 699 -49.07 14.76 17.06
CA MET A 699 -47.94 14.69 17.99
C MET A 699 -48.07 13.48 18.91
N ASP A 700 -46.95 12.94 19.38
CA ASP A 700 -46.88 11.93 20.44
C ASP A 700 -46.69 12.59 21.82
N LEU A 701 -47.12 11.90 22.88
CA LEU A 701 -47.05 12.39 24.26
C LEU A 701 -45.62 12.81 24.70
N PRO A 702 -44.53 12.08 24.38
CA PRO A 702 -43.17 12.51 24.70
C PRO A 702 -42.80 13.87 24.08
N THR A 703 -43.14 14.11 22.82
CA THR A 703 -42.83 15.39 22.16
C THR A 703 -43.64 16.54 22.78
N VAL A 704 -44.85 16.29 23.29
CA VAL A 704 -45.62 17.30 24.04
C VAL A 704 -44.92 17.70 25.34
N TYR A 705 -44.36 16.74 26.08
CA TYR A 705 -43.51 17.04 27.24
C TYR A 705 -42.25 17.81 26.86
N GLU A 706 -41.63 17.45 25.75
CA GLU A 706 -40.47 18.16 25.21
C GLU A 706 -40.83 19.63 24.92
N CYS A 707 -42.00 19.91 24.33
CA CYS A 707 -42.53 21.27 24.14
C CYS A 707 -42.73 22.00 25.47
N CYS A 708 -43.30 21.34 26.49
CA CYS A 708 -43.47 21.95 27.81
C CYS A 708 -42.12 22.35 28.40
N SER A 709 -41.10 21.50 28.26
CA SER A 709 -39.75 21.76 28.78
C SER A 709 -39.02 22.85 28.00
N ALA A 710 -39.12 22.85 26.66
CA ALA A 710 -38.39 23.78 25.79
C ALA A 710 -38.95 25.22 25.88
N PHE A 711 -40.26 25.36 26.01
CA PHE A 711 -40.94 26.66 26.14
C PHE A 711 -41.27 27.01 27.60
N GLN A 712 -40.86 26.18 28.56
CA GLN A 712 -41.11 26.36 29.99
C GLN A 712 -42.61 26.55 30.32
N LEU A 713 -43.51 25.88 29.61
CA LEU A 713 -44.96 26.05 29.80
C LEU A 713 -45.53 25.10 30.88
N PRO A 714 -46.61 25.49 31.57
CA PRO A 714 -47.27 24.63 32.55
C PRO A 714 -47.85 23.38 31.89
N THR A 715 -47.31 22.22 32.28
CA THR A 715 -47.61 20.92 31.66
C THR A 715 -49.10 20.57 31.66
N ASN A 716 -49.80 20.81 32.77
CA ASN A 716 -51.23 20.47 32.88
C ASN A 716 -52.08 21.23 31.85
N ASN A 717 -51.81 22.52 31.61
CA ASN A 717 -52.57 23.35 30.66
C ASN A 717 -52.31 22.92 29.21
N VAL A 718 -51.06 22.59 28.89
CA VAL A 718 -50.65 22.09 27.56
C VAL A 718 -51.31 20.74 27.29
N LEU A 719 -51.19 19.78 28.21
CA LEU A 719 -51.80 18.44 28.09
C LEU A 719 -53.32 18.51 27.98
N THR A 720 -53.96 19.42 28.72
CA THR A 720 -55.40 19.65 28.65
C THR A 720 -55.83 20.17 27.27
N THR A 721 -55.03 21.05 26.67
CA THR A 721 -55.30 21.59 25.33
C THR A 721 -55.08 20.52 24.24
N TYR A 722 -54.04 19.70 24.41
CA TYR A 722 -53.78 18.56 23.54
C TYR A 722 -54.87 17.48 23.64
N LEU A 723 -55.34 17.16 24.85
CA LEU A 723 -56.46 16.25 25.08
C LEU A 723 -57.73 16.73 24.36
N ASN A 724 -58.05 18.02 24.47
CA ASN A 724 -59.17 18.63 23.76
C ASN A 724 -59.04 18.45 22.24
N HIS A 725 -57.84 18.67 21.71
CA HIS A 725 -57.57 18.55 20.28
C HIS A 725 -57.73 17.11 19.78
N ILE A 726 -57.09 16.14 20.45
CA ILE A 726 -57.20 14.72 20.10
C ILE A 726 -58.67 14.30 20.05
N LEU A 727 -59.43 14.59 21.11
CA LEU A 727 -60.82 14.16 21.22
C LEU A 727 -61.72 14.84 20.19
N LEU A 728 -61.64 16.17 20.01
CA LEU A 728 -62.52 16.89 19.08
C LEU A 728 -62.17 16.64 17.61
N GLU A 729 -60.90 16.47 17.26
CA GLU A 729 -60.51 16.23 15.87
C GLU A 729 -60.80 14.79 15.43
N SER A 730 -60.53 13.82 16.30
CA SER A 730 -60.94 12.43 16.05
C SER A 730 -62.45 12.26 15.98
N GLU A 731 -63.19 13.02 16.77
CA GLU A 731 -64.64 13.05 16.70
C GLU A 731 -65.15 13.59 15.35
N LYS A 732 -64.58 14.69 14.84
CA LYS A 732 -64.94 15.19 13.50
C LYS A 732 -64.66 14.16 12.40
N LYS A 733 -63.50 13.50 12.43
CA LYS A 733 -63.15 12.42 11.49
C LYS A 733 -64.17 11.27 11.58
N PHE A 734 -64.57 10.90 12.79
CA PHE A 734 -65.60 9.88 13.03
C PHE A 734 -66.97 10.26 12.47
N LEU A 735 -67.41 11.51 12.68
CA LEU A 735 -68.70 12.00 12.17
C LEU A 735 -68.78 12.02 10.63
N ASN A 736 -67.64 12.14 9.96
CA ASN A 736 -67.51 12.12 8.51
C ASN A 736 -67.32 10.71 7.91
N ASN A 737 -67.37 9.65 8.73
CA ASN A 737 -67.04 8.26 8.35
C ASN A 737 -65.60 8.06 7.85
N ASP A 738 -64.67 8.95 8.21
CA ASP A 738 -63.26 8.87 7.78
C ASP A 738 -62.41 7.95 8.67
N SER A 739 -62.98 7.38 9.76
CA SER A 739 -62.26 6.55 10.72
C SER A 739 -62.96 5.21 11.01
N THR A 740 -62.16 4.18 11.27
CA THR A 740 -62.66 2.84 11.66
C THR A 740 -62.88 2.74 13.17
N ASP A 741 -63.76 1.83 13.60
CA ASP A 741 -64.00 1.57 15.04
C ASP A 741 -62.70 1.19 15.80
N VAL A 742 -61.73 0.58 15.11
CA VAL A 742 -60.43 0.19 15.69
C VAL A 742 -59.55 1.42 15.93
N GLU A 743 -59.53 2.38 15.01
CA GLU A 743 -58.79 3.64 15.16
C GLU A 743 -59.36 4.49 16.31
N VAL A 744 -60.68 4.54 16.44
CA VAL A 744 -61.33 5.24 17.56
C VAL A 744 -60.93 4.62 18.90
N MET A 745 -60.87 3.29 19.01
CA MET A 745 -60.42 2.62 20.24
C MET A 745 -58.97 3.00 20.60
N HIS A 746 -58.05 2.97 19.63
CA HIS A 746 -56.65 3.33 19.86
C HIS A 746 -56.50 4.80 20.27
N ILE A 747 -57.25 5.71 19.67
CA ILE A 747 -57.24 7.15 20.03
C ILE A 747 -57.77 7.36 21.45
N LEU A 748 -58.80 6.63 21.86
CA LEU A 748 -59.33 6.70 23.23
C LEU A 748 -58.34 6.13 24.26
N GLU A 749 -57.58 5.09 23.91
CA GLU A 749 -56.47 4.59 24.73
C GLU A 749 -55.35 5.63 24.87
N GLN A 750 -54.99 6.31 23.78
CA GLN A 750 -54.04 7.42 23.81
C GLN A 750 -54.55 8.58 24.68
N ALA A 751 -55.82 8.96 24.54
CA ALA A 751 -56.44 9.99 25.38
C ALA A 751 -56.44 9.57 26.86
N ALA A 752 -56.66 8.30 27.18
CA ALA A 752 -56.57 7.79 28.55
C ALA A 752 -55.15 7.89 29.11
N ALA A 753 -54.13 7.62 28.29
CA ALA A 753 -52.73 7.81 28.67
C ALA A 753 -52.42 9.29 28.98
N VAL A 754 -52.89 10.22 28.14
CA VAL A 754 -52.75 11.67 28.38
C VAL A 754 -53.43 12.08 29.69
N ILE A 755 -54.62 11.54 29.97
CA ILE A 755 -55.39 11.84 31.18
C ILE A 755 -54.64 11.41 32.45
N ASN A 756 -54.04 10.22 32.45
CA ASN A 756 -53.24 9.73 33.59
C ASN A 756 -51.99 10.59 33.87
N CYS A 757 -51.56 11.39 32.89
CA CYS A 757 -50.41 12.27 32.99
C CYS A 757 -50.75 13.67 33.55
N ILE A 758 -52.03 14.04 33.63
CA ILE A 758 -52.49 15.33 34.16
C ILE A 758 -52.65 15.21 35.68
N LYS A 759 -51.85 15.96 36.44
CA LYS A 759 -51.87 15.90 37.92
C LYS A 759 -52.97 16.72 38.57
N ASP A 760 -53.48 17.72 37.86
CA ASP A 760 -54.51 18.64 38.36
C ASP A 760 -55.91 18.09 38.02
N GLU A 761 -56.49 17.38 38.98
CA GLU A 761 -57.80 16.74 38.83
C GLU A 761 -58.95 17.74 38.71
N GLU A 762 -58.85 18.93 39.31
CA GLU A 762 -59.88 19.97 39.25
C GLU A 762 -59.94 20.62 37.86
N LEU A 763 -58.77 21.00 37.33
CA LEU A 763 -58.64 21.55 35.98
C LEU A 763 -59.14 20.53 34.94
N LEU A 764 -58.75 19.26 35.08
CA LEU A 764 -59.21 18.18 34.22
C LEU A 764 -60.73 17.98 34.29
N CYS A 765 -61.31 17.97 35.50
CA CYS A 765 -62.75 17.81 35.71
C CYS A 765 -63.56 18.95 35.06
N ASN A 766 -63.12 20.19 35.24
CA ASN A 766 -63.76 21.36 34.64
C ASN A 766 -63.63 21.37 33.10
N ASN A 767 -62.47 20.96 32.59
CA ASN A 767 -62.25 20.81 31.16
C ASN A 767 -63.15 19.73 30.54
N LEU A 768 -63.21 18.52 31.12
CA LEU A 768 -64.03 17.41 30.61
C LEU A 768 -65.53 17.76 30.63
N LYS A 769 -66.01 18.47 31.65
CA LYS A 769 -67.39 19.01 31.68
C LYS A 769 -67.66 19.99 30.54
N SER A 770 -66.67 20.79 30.17
CA SER A 770 -66.75 21.70 29.01
C SER A 770 -66.70 20.94 27.68
N LEU A 771 -65.83 19.94 27.56
CA LEU A 771 -65.75 19.05 26.39
C LEU A 771 -67.05 18.29 26.14
N MET A 772 -67.70 17.78 27.18
CA MET A 772 -69.00 17.11 27.09
C MET A 772 -70.10 17.96 26.40
N LYS A 773 -70.00 19.30 26.49
CA LYS A 773 -70.94 20.21 25.82
C LYS A 773 -70.58 20.45 24.34
N LYS A 774 -69.33 20.18 23.96
CA LYS A 774 -68.81 20.41 22.60
C LYS A 774 -68.90 19.16 21.72
N ILE A 775 -68.79 17.97 22.34
CA ILE A 775 -68.93 16.68 21.67
C ILE A 775 -70.36 16.54 21.13
N SER A 776 -70.46 16.10 19.89
CA SER A 776 -71.69 15.82 19.17
C SER A 776 -72.53 14.77 19.89
N PRO A 777 -73.86 14.97 19.94
CA PRO A 777 -74.80 14.04 20.57
C PRO A 777 -74.89 12.66 19.89
N TYR A 778 -74.29 12.49 18.70
CA TYR A 778 -74.29 11.21 17.98
C TYR A 778 -72.99 10.38 18.21
N SER A 779 -71.98 10.99 18.82
CA SER A 779 -70.65 10.42 19.07
C SER A 779 -70.62 9.60 20.37
N TYR A 780 -71.39 8.52 20.43
CA TYR A 780 -71.60 7.74 21.67
C TYR A 780 -70.31 7.18 22.27
N GLU A 781 -69.33 6.82 21.44
CA GLU A 781 -68.03 6.29 21.84
C GLU A 781 -67.26 7.30 22.69
N PHE A 782 -67.17 8.54 22.20
CA PHE A 782 -66.51 9.65 22.88
C PHE A 782 -67.27 10.07 24.14
N LEU A 783 -68.60 10.16 24.06
CA LEU A 783 -69.46 10.49 25.20
C LEU A 783 -69.38 9.44 26.33
N LEU A 784 -69.35 8.15 25.99
CA LEU A 784 -69.19 7.08 26.97
C LEU A 784 -67.81 7.12 27.64
N PHE A 785 -66.76 7.42 26.87
CA PHE A 785 -65.40 7.55 27.37
C PHE A 785 -65.26 8.70 28.36
N THR A 786 -65.72 9.90 27.98
CA THR A 786 -65.67 11.09 28.84
C THR A 786 -66.55 10.94 30.07
N ASP A 787 -67.74 10.34 29.96
CA ASP A 787 -68.65 10.06 31.09
C ASP A 787 -68.03 9.05 32.07
N LYS A 788 -67.35 8.00 31.57
CA LYS A 788 -66.62 7.03 32.40
C LYS A 788 -65.50 7.69 33.21
N ILE A 789 -64.73 8.58 32.60
CA ILE A 789 -63.61 9.26 33.26
C ILE A 789 -64.11 10.34 34.24
N LEU A 790 -65.16 11.08 33.88
CA LEU A 790 -65.83 12.00 34.80
C LEU A 790 -66.39 11.27 36.02
N HIS A 791 -66.94 10.07 35.85
CA HIS A 791 -67.38 9.23 36.97
C HIS A 791 -66.21 8.84 37.89
N SER A 792 -65.05 8.42 37.34
CA SER A 792 -63.89 8.08 38.18
C SER A 792 -63.31 9.31 38.90
N LEU A 793 -63.24 10.46 38.24
CA LEU A 793 -62.73 11.69 38.84
C LEU A 793 -63.68 12.27 39.90
N SER A 794 -64.99 12.25 39.65
CA SER A 794 -65.98 12.71 40.63
C SER A 794 -66.06 11.82 41.87
N ALA A 795 -65.77 10.53 41.73
CA ALA A 795 -65.62 9.61 42.86
C ALA A 795 -64.39 9.96 43.73
N ASN A 796 -63.28 10.36 43.12
CA ASN A 796 -62.07 10.79 43.83
C ASN A 796 -62.23 12.17 44.49
N LEU A 797 -62.83 13.13 43.78
CA LEU A 797 -63.03 14.52 44.23
C LEU A 797 -64.24 14.73 45.17
N GLN A 798 -64.96 13.67 45.54
CA GLN A 798 -66.15 13.70 46.43
C GLN A 798 -67.23 14.71 46.00
N THR A 799 -67.32 15.03 44.70
CA THR A 799 -68.36 15.93 44.16
C THR A 799 -69.60 15.13 43.79
N ILE A 800 -70.62 15.22 44.64
CA ILE A 800 -71.83 14.38 44.65
C ILE A 800 -72.65 14.60 43.37
N ASN A 801 -72.66 13.60 42.47
CA ASN A 801 -73.82 13.24 41.62
C ASN A 801 -73.60 11.92 40.84
N THR A 802 -73.18 10.83 41.51
CA THR A 802 -72.94 9.52 40.88
C THR A 802 -74.16 8.94 40.12
N GLY A 803 -75.37 9.31 40.53
CA GLY A 803 -76.62 8.85 39.91
C GLY A 803 -76.87 9.36 38.49
N SER A 804 -76.36 10.54 38.11
CA SER A 804 -76.56 11.10 36.76
C SER A 804 -75.67 10.40 35.72
N PHE A 805 -74.41 10.11 36.07
CA PHE A 805 -73.46 9.39 35.21
C PHE A 805 -73.91 7.94 34.95
N GLN A 806 -74.41 7.25 35.99
CA GLN A 806 -74.93 5.88 35.80
C GLN A 806 -76.16 5.85 34.88
N LYS A 807 -77.02 6.88 34.94
CA LYS A 807 -78.14 7.06 34.02
C LYS A 807 -77.64 7.29 32.58
N ASN A 808 -76.70 8.22 32.38
CA ASN A 808 -76.12 8.54 31.08
C ASN A 808 -75.46 7.32 30.42
N SER A 809 -74.66 6.55 31.16
CA SER A 809 -74.01 5.34 30.66
C SER A 809 -75.00 4.27 30.20
N LYS A 810 -76.11 4.07 30.95
CA LYS A 810 -77.18 3.12 30.55
C LYS A 810 -77.88 3.58 29.28
N ILE A 811 -78.17 4.88 29.14
CA ILE A 811 -78.80 5.46 27.96
C ILE A 811 -77.88 5.34 26.74
N LEU A 812 -76.61 5.73 26.84
CA LEU A 812 -75.66 5.68 25.73
C LEU A 812 -75.40 4.24 25.25
N LYS A 813 -75.32 3.26 26.18
CA LYS A 813 -75.20 1.83 25.82
C LYS A 813 -76.41 1.32 25.06
N PHE A 814 -77.61 1.76 25.44
CA PHE A 814 -78.84 1.44 24.72
C PHE A 814 -78.84 2.07 23.32
N LEU A 815 -78.55 3.38 23.23
CA LEU A 815 -78.51 4.12 21.96
C LEU A 815 -77.48 3.56 20.98
N LYS A 816 -76.35 3.04 21.47
CA LYS A 816 -75.32 2.40 20.64
C LYS A 816 -75.82 1.12 19.95
N VAL A 817 -76.73 0.37 20.58
CA VAL A 817 -77.28 -0.89 20.04
C VAL A 817 -78.51 -0.62 19.16
N TYR A 818 -79.27 0.41 19.47
CA TYR A 818 -80.48 0.77 18.74
C TYR A 818 -80.17 1.37 17.36
N LYS A 819 -80.88 0.93 16.32
CA LYS A 819 -80.77 1.49 14.95
C LYS A 819 -82.00 2.34 14.65
N ARG A 820 -81.75 3.56 14.15
CA ARG A 820 -82.80 4.51 13.76
C ARG A 820 -83.73 3.89 12.70
N THR A 821 -85.04 4.10 12.87
CA THR A 821 -86.09 3.61 11.97
C THR A 821 -86.93 4.73 11.35
N SER A 822 -86.91 5.93 11.92
CA SER A 822 -87.65 7.09 11.46
C SER A 822 -86.75 8.14 10.79
N PRO A 823 -87.30 9.02 9.93
CA PRO A 823 -86.52 10.13 9.38
C PRO A 823 -86.10 11.13 10.47
N ILE A 824 -85.16 12.00 10.11
CA ILE A 824 -84.72 13.10 10.99
C ILE A 824 -85.89 14.05 11.24
N THR A 825 -86.09 14.44 12.50
CA THR A 825 -87.21 15.34 12.89
C THR A 825 -86.81 16.81 12.76
N ASP A 826 -87.77 17.69 12.48
CA ASP A 826 -87.49 19.14 12.38
C ASP A 826 -86.94 19.70 13.70
N THR A 827 -87.43 19.20 14.84
CA THR A 827 -86.92 19.58 16.18
C THR A 827 -85.44 19.26 16.38
N GLU A 828 -84.95 18.21 15.73
CA GLU A 828 -83.56 17.78 15.76
C GLU A 828 -82.68 18.66 14.85
N ILE A 829 -83.21 19.06 13.69
CA ILE A 829 -82.57 19.97 12.74
C ILE A 829 -82.43 21.38 13.33
N ASP A 830 -83.49 21.91 13.94
CA ASP A 830 -83.51 23.24 14.56
C ASP A 830 -82.49 23.33 15.69
N ARG A 831 -82.45 22.29 16.53
CA ARG A 831 -81.52 22.24 17.66
C ARG A 831 -80.07 22.08 17.24
N TRP A 832 -79.81 21.27 16.20
CA TRP A 832 -78.48 21.18 15.61
C TRP A 832 -78.02 22.53 15.06
N SER A 833 -78.90 23.23 14.33
CA SER A 833 -78.62 24.54 13.75
C SER A 833 -78.35 25.61 14.82
N ALA A 834 -79.02 25.52 15.98
CA ALA A 834 -78.76 26.40 17.12
C ALA A 834 -77.39 26.14 17.79
N LEU A 835 -76.95 24.88 17.85
CA LEU A 835 -75.68 24.50 18.48
C LEU A 835 -74.47 24.68 17.54
N TYR A 836 -74.68 24.53 16.22
CA TYR A 836 -73.64 24.62 15.20
C TYR A 836 -74.03 25.60 14.08
N PRO A 837 -74.04 26.93 14.33
CA PRO A 837 -74.49 27.93 13.36
C PRO A 837 -73.68 27.95 12.06
N THR A 838 -72.41 27.55 12.14
CA THR A 838 -71.45 27.54 11.02
C THR A 838 -71.57 26.30 10.13
N ASN A 839 -72.24 25.24 10.58
CA ASN A 839 -72.48 24.03 9.78
C ASN A 839 -73.88 23.47 10.08
N PRO A 840 -74.94 24.02 9.45
CA PRO A 840 -76.32 23.65 9.72
C PRO A 840 -76.66 22.24 9.19
N LYS A 841 -75.79 21.62 8.39
CA LYS A 841 -76.01 20.28 7.87
C LYS A 841 -75.67 19.24 8.95
N LEU A 842 -76.62 18.36 9.25
CA LEU A 842 -76.42 17.23 10.16
C LEU A 842 -75.42 16.21 9.56
N PRO A 843 -74.61 15.56 10.41
CA PRO A 843 -73.68 14.51 9.98
C PRO A 843 -74.45 13.29 9.47
N GLU A 844 -73.85 12.54 8.54
CA GLU A 844 -74.49 11.35 7.93
C GLU A 844 -74.91 10.30 8.96
N ILE A 845 -74.17 10.22 10.07
CA ILE A 845 -74.45 9.28 11.17
C ILE A 845 -75.80 9.53 11.85
N ALA A 846 -76.36 10.76 11.76
CA ALA A 846 -77.67 11.10 12.32
C ALA A 846 -78.83 10.35 11.64
N SER A 847 -78.63 9.86 10.41
CA SER A 847 -79.60 8.98 9.73
C SER A 847 -79.70 7.58 10.35
N LYS A 848 -78.69 7.17 11.13
CA LYS A 848 -78.57 5.83 11.74
C LYS A 848 -78.67 5.85 13.27
N ARG A 849 -78.34 6.99 13.90
CA ARG A 849 -78.25 7.19 15.35
C ARG A 849 -79.19 8.29 15.84
N LEU A 850 -79.59 8.22 17.10
CA LEU A 850 -80.44 9.22 17.76
C LEU A 850 -79.61 10.19 18.64
N PRO A 851 -80.00 11.46 18.77
CA PRO A 851 -79.24 12.46 19.51
C PRO A 851 -79.32 12.25 21.03
N PHE A 852 -78.19 11.97 21.70
CA PHE A 852 -78.13 11.70 23.15
C PHE A 852 -78.68 12.84 24.03
N HIS A 853 -78.49 14.10 23.65
CA HIS A 853 -78.83 15.25 24.50
C HIS A 853 -80.33 15.33 24.86
N PHE A 854 -81.21 14.82 23.99
CA PHE A 854 -82.67 14.79 24.24
C PHE A 854 -83.06 13.78 25.32
N PHE A 855 -82.23 12.76 25.56
CA PHE A 855 -82.49 11.71 26.54
C PHE A 855 -81.84 12.01 27.90
N GLY A 856 -80.75 12.77 27.90
CA GLY A 856 -79.99 13.12 29.11
C GLY A 856 -80.57 14.33 29.85
N GLN A 857 -80.96 15.39 29.12
CA GLN A 857 -81.25 16.71 29.70
C GLN A 857 -82.66 17.26 29.39
N GLU A 858 -83.28 16.84 28.29
CA GLU A 858 -84.56 17.40 27.81
C GLU A 858 -85.68 16.35 27.67
N ASN A 859 -86.81 16.77 27.11
CA ASN A 859 -87.96 15.91 26.84
C ASN A 859 -87.70 15.02 25.60
N PRO A 860 -87.68 13.68 25.76
CA PRO A 860 -87.31 12.78 24.67
C PRO A 860 -88.48 12.43 23.72
N PHE A 861 -89.73 12.83 24.03
CA PHE A 861 -90.91 12.40 23.26
C PHE A 861 -90.89 12.85 21.80
N SER A 862 -90.34 14.02 21.48
CA SER A 862 -90.25 14.51 20.08
C SER A 862 -89.44 13.58 19.18
N ILE A 863 -88.44 12.89 19.73
CA ILE A 863 -87.57 11.96 19.01
C ILE A 863 -88.07 10.51 19.13
N ILE A 864 -88.58 10.10 20.29
CA ILE A 864 -89.04 8.72 20.54
C ILE A 864 -90.32 8.42 19.75
N ASN A 865 -91.27 9.35 19.74
CA ASN A 865 -92.60 9.10 19.17
C ASN A 865 -92.56 8.56 17.72
N PRO A 866 -91.78 9.12 16.78
CA PRO A 866 -91.72 8.58 15.42
C PRO A 866 -90.94 7.25 15.29
N GLU A 867 -90.13 6.86 16.28
CA GLU A 867 -89.33 5.62 16.29
C GLU A 867 -90.13 4.37 16.75
N LEU A 868 -91.32 4.58 17.33
CA LEU A 868 -92.13 3.51 17.90
C LEU A 868 -92.99 2.81 16.84
N SER A 869 -92.94 1.48 16.84
CA SER A 869 -93.72 0.58 15.99
C SER A 869 -93.86 -0.78 16.67
N ALA A 870 -94.69 -1.68 16.14
CA ALA A 870 -94.79 -3.07 16.62
C ALA A 870 -93.44 -3.78 16.72
N SER A 871 -92.51 -3.50 15.79
CA SER A 871 -91.19 -4.11 15.78
C SER A 871 -90.19 -3.50 16.78
N THR A 872 -90.39 -2.25 17.20
CA THR A 872 -89.40 -1.52 18.03
C THR A 872 -89.83 -1.36 19.48
N VAL A 873 -91.12 -1.44 19.79
CA VAL A 873 -91.66 -1.14 21.14
C VAL A 873 -91.09 -2.06 22.24
N ASP A 874 -90.93 -3.35 21.97
CA ASP A 874 -90.37 -4.31 22.94
C ASP A 874 -88.88 -4.02 23.26
N ILE A 875 -88.17 -3.33 22.36
CA ILE A 875 -86.78 -2.87 22.59
C ILE A 875 -86.79 -1.62 23.49
N TRP A 876 -87.68 -0.67 23.23
CA TRP A 876 -87.80 0.58 24.00
C TRP A 876 -88.33 0.39 25.42
N LEU A 877 -89.20 -0.61 25.66
CA LEU A 877 -89.68 -0.94 27.01
C LEU A 877 -88.52 -1.30 27.97
N LYS A 878 -87.41 -1.86 27.46
CA LYS A 878 -86.22 -2.22 28.26
C LYS A 878 -85.50 -1.01 28.86
N ILE A 879 -85.64 0.19 28.28
CA ILE A 879 -84.99 1.42 28.74
C ILE A 879 -85.97 2.43 29.37
N ALA A 880 -87.28 2.16 29.29
CA ALA A 880 -88.35 3.07 29.74
C ALA A 880 -88.20 3.53 31.20
N SER A 881 -87.83 2.60 32.10
CA SER A 881 -87.59 2.89 33.52
C SER A 881 -86.41 3.83 33.76
N VAL A 882 -85.37 3.78 32.92
CA VAL A 882 -84.19 4.66 32.99
C VAL A 882 -84.52 6.06 32.46
N LEU A 883 -85.33 6.14 31.40
CA LEU A 883 -85.80 7.39 30.80
C LEU A 883 -86.96 8.04 31.59
N LYS A 884 -87.55 7.33 32.56
CA LYS A 884 -88.75 7.73 33.31
C LYS A 884 -89.96 7.96 32.41
N ILE A 885 -90.14 7.11 31.39
CA ILE A 885 -91.26 7.17 30.45
C ILE A 885 -92.30 6.10 30.83
N PRO A 886 -93.60 6.44 30.87
CA PRO A 886 -94.66 5.46 31.12
C PRO A 886 -94.74 4.43 29.98
N GLU A 887 -94.78 3.13 30.34
CA GLU A 887 -94.82 2.00 29.40
C GLU A 887 -96.05 2.04 28.50
N ASP A 888 -97.22 2.39 29.06
CA ASP A 888 -98.49 2.48 28.35
C ASP A 888 -98.44 3.53 27.23
N HIS A 889 -97.76 4.65 27.46
CA HIS A 889 -97.58 5.69 26.45
C HIS A 889 -96.77 5.20 25.24
N LEU A 890 -95.69 4.43 25.47
CA LEU A 890 -94.89 3.86 24.39
C LEU A 890 -95.72 2.85 23.56
N MET A 891 -96.53 2.03 24.23
CA MET A 891 -97.41 1.04 23.59
C MET A 891 -98.47 1.70 22.72
N ILE A 892 -99.16 2.73 23.24
CA ILE A 892 -100.20 3.46 22.51
C ILE A 892 -99.64 4.13 21.26
N ILE A 893 -98.50 4.80 21.37
CA ILE A 893 -97.88 5.48 20.23
C ILE A 893 -97.36 4.47 19.20
N ALA A 894 -96.78 3.35 19.66
CA ALA A 894 -96.36 2.28 18.77
C ALA A 894 -97.53 1.73 17.93
N VAL A 895 -98.68 1.45 18.58
CA VAL A 895 -99.91 1.02 17.91
C VAL A 895 -100.35 2.04 16.86
N LYS A 896 -100.46 3.33 17.25
CA LYS A 896 -100.86 4.42 16.35
C LYS A 896 -99.97 4.50 15.11
N ASN A 897 -98.65 4.45 15.30
CA ASN A 897 -97.70 4.52 14.19
C ASN A 897 -97.75 3.29 13.27
N THR A 898 -97.92 2.09 13.81
CA THR A 898 -98.06 0.89 12.96
C THR A 898 -99.30 0.92 12.10
N VAL A 899 -100.42 1.40 12.63
CA VAL A 899 -101.66 1.57 11.87
C VAL A 899 -101.46 2.63 10.77
N LEU A 900 -100.88 3.79 11.10
CA LEU A 900 -100.60 4.82 10.10
C LEU A 900 -99.63 4.35 9.01
N LYS A 901 -98.62 3.55 9.35
CA LYS A 901 -97.68 2.97 8.38
C LYS A 901 -98.35 1.95 7.48
N TYR A 902 -99.16 1.05 8.06
CA TYR A 902 -99.94 0.06 7.32
C TYR A 902 -100.88 0.73 6.32
N LEU A 903 -101.59 1.77 6.76
CA LEU A 903 -102.43 2.58 5.88
C LEU A 903 -101.58 3.20 4.76
N LYS A 904 -100.48 3.90 5.03
CA LYS A 904 -99.66 4.50 3.96
C LYS A 904 -99.11 3.50 2.92
N GLN A 905 -98.82 2.26 3.30
CA GLN A 905 -98.25 1.26 2.39
C GLN A 905 -99.29 0.51 1.56
N HIS A 906 -100.49 0.28 2.13
CA HIS A 906 -101.52 -0.52 1.50
C HIS A 906 -102.73 0.28 1.01
N PHE A 907 -102.83 1.57 1.35
CA PHE A 907 -103.82 2.48 0.79
C PHE A 907 -103.26 3.18 -0.45
N SER A 908 -103.66 2.69 -1.62
CA SER A 908 -103.80 3.53 -2.81
C SER A 908 -105.30 3.81 -2.98
N PRO A 909 -105.72 5.01 -3.41
CA PRO A 909 -107.15 5.36 -3.55
C PRO A 909 -107.94 4.48 -4.53
N HIS A 910 -107.29 3.50 -5.18
CA HIS A 910 -107.84 2.68 -6.25
C HIS A 910 -107.68 1.16 -6.07
N ILE A 911 -107.29 0.64 -4.89
CA ILE A 911 -107.23 -0.83 -4.63
C ILE A 911 -107.87 -1.20 -3.29
N VAL A 912 -108.75 -2.21 -3.33
CA VAL A 912 -109.45 -2.81 -2.17
C VAL A 912 -108.48 -3.70 -1.38
N LEU A 913 -108.34 -3.42 -0.09
CA LEU A 913 -107.57 -4.23 0.86
C LEU A 913 -108.25 -5.59 1.10
N HIS A 914 -107.55 -6.70 0.86
CA HIS A 914 -107.87 -7.98 1.49
C HIS A 914 -107.67 -7.86 3.02
N HIS A 915 -108.55 -8.49 3.81
CA HIS A 915 -108.46 -8.51 5.27
C HIS A 915 -107.15 -9.15 5.73
N ASP A 916 -106.18 -8.35 6.17
CA ASP A 916 -104.98 -8.85 6.83
C ASP A 916 -105.30 -9.15 8.30
N VAL A 917 -105.90 -10.32 8.53
CA VAL A 917 -106.25 -10.81 9.88
C VAL A 917 -105.01 -10.87 10.78
N LYS A 918 -103.84 -11.16 10.21
CA LYS A 918 -102.58 -11.24 10.98
C LYS A 918 -102.17 -9.87 11.50
N PHE A 919 -102.42 -8.79 10.74
CA PHE A 919 -102.16 -7.43 11.19
C PHE A 919 -103.10 -7.00 12.33
N VAL A 920 -104.40 -7.31 12.22
CA VAL A 920 -105.38 -6.99 13.27
C VAL A 920 -105.07 -7.76 14.56
N ASP A 921 -104.76 -9.06 14.47
CA ASP A 921 -104.33 -9.87 15.61
C ASP A 921 -103.05 -9.34 16.27
N MET A 922 -102.12 -8.78 15.48
CA MET A 922 -100.92 -8.15 16.02
C MET A 922 -101.25 -6.89 16.81
N ILE A 923 -102.12 -6.03 16.28
CA ILE A 923 -102.54 -4.78 16.96
C ILE A 923 -103.33 -5.10 18.23
N ASP A 924 -104.23 -6.08 18.20
CA ASP A 924 -104.99 -6.51 19.38
C ASP A 924 -104.06 -7.03 20.49
N LYS A 925 -103.07 -7.86 20.13
CA LYS A 925 -102.01 -8.30 21.06
C LYS A 925 -101.21 -7.13 21.63
N MET A 926 -100.96 -6.06 20.87
CA MET A 926 -100.26 -4.89 21.39
C MET A 926 -101.14 -4.06 22.34
N ILE A 927 -102.42 -3.88 22.04
CA ILE A 927 -103.36 -3.14 22.89
C ILE A 927 -103.60 -3.88 24.21
N SER A 928 -103.63 -5.22 24.19
CA SER A 928 -103.76 -6.05 25.40
C SER A 928 -102.60 -5.90 26.40
N LYS A 929 -101.44 -5.40 25.96
CA LYS A 929 -100.27 -5.15 26.81
C LYS A 929 -100.34 -3.79 27.54
N VAL A 930 -101.31 -2.92 27.23
CA VAL A 930 -101.52 -1.63 27.90
C VAL A 930 -102.20 -1.87 29.25
N LYS A 931 -101.59 -1.40 30.34
CA LYS A 931 -102.05 -1.65 31.72
C LYS A 931 -103.23 -0.75 32.09
N GLU A 932 -103.24 0.49 31.62
CA GLU A 932 -104.32 1.44 31.89
C GLU A 932 -105.54 1.20 30.97
N PRO A 933 -106.71 0.84 31.52
CA PRO A 933 -107.87 0.41 30.74
C PRO A 933 -108.49 1.55 29.92
N GLU A 934 -108.53 2.78 30.46
CA GLU A 934 -109.07 3.95 29.76
C GLU A 934 -108.25 4.28 28.51
N SER A 935 -106.92 4.27 28.66
CA SER A 935 -105.97 4.50 27.57
C SER A 935 -105.99 3.37 26.52
N SER A 936 -106.19 2.12 26.95
CA SER A 936 -106.35 0.96 26.05
C SER A 936 -107.62 1.06 25.19
N VAL A 937 -108.76 1.39 25.80
CA VAL A 937 -110.05 1.59 25.10
C VAL A 937 -109.97 2.79 24.15
N ALA A 938 -109.38 3.90 24.59
CA ALA A 938 -109.18 5.08 23.74
C ALA A 938 -108.29 4.77 22.52
N CYS A 939 -107.25 3.96 22.70
CA CYS A 939 -106.38 3.50 21.61
C CYS A 939 -107.13 2.59 20.63
N ALA A 940 -107.88 1.60 21.12
CA ALA A 940 -108.68 0.69 20.30
C ALA A 940 -109.75 1.44 19.49
N SER A 941 -110.46 2.38 20.11
CA SER A 941 -111.44 3.25 19.42
C SER A 941 -110.80 4.09 18.33
N TRP A 942 -109.60 4.64 18.58
CA TRP A 942 -108.86 5.39 17.58
C TRP A 942 -108.45 4.51 16.39
N VAL A 943 -107.98 3.28 16.64
CA VAL A 943 -107.62 2.34 15.55
C VAL A 943 -108.85 1.98 14.71
N ALA A 944 -109.97 1.67 15.36
CA ALA A 944 -111.23 1.35 14.67
C ALA A 944 -111.71 2.49 13.77
N ASN A 945 -111.54 3.75 14.20
CA ASN A 945 -111.94 4.93 13.42
C ASN A 945 -111.02 5.22 12.22
N GLN A 946 -109.76 4.75 12.24
CA GLN A 946 -108.77 5.03 11.18
C GLN A 946 -108.71 3.92 10.13
N MET A 947 -109.07 2.68 10.48
CA MET A 947 -109.12 1.58 9.52
C MET A 947 -110.31 1.79 8.57
N PRO A 948 -110.16 1.48 7.27
CA PRO A 948 -111.28 1.55 6.33
C PRO A 948 -112.41 0.67 6.83
N SER A 949 -113.65 1.12 6.65
CA SER A 949 -114.85 0.33 6.96
C SER A 949 -114.84 -0.95 6.12
N GLY A 950 -114.30 -2.04 6.67
CA GLY A 950 -114.44 -3.37 6.11
C GLY A 950 -115.92 -3.72 6.11
N LYS A 951 -116.46 -4.13 4.96
CA LYS A 951 -117.76 -4.78 4.91
C LYS A 951 -117.67 -6.20 5.45
#